data_AF-A0A916FDK5-F1
#
_entry.id   AF-A0A916FDK5-F1
#
_cell.length_a   1.000
_cell.length_b   1.000
_cell.length_c   1.000
_cell.angle_alpha   90.00
_cell.angle_beta   90.00
_cell.angle_gamma   90.00
#
_symmetry.space_group_name_H-M   'P 1'
#
loop_
_entity.id
_entity.type
_entity.pdbx_description
1 polymer ?
#
loop_
_entity_poly.entity_id
_entity_poly.type
_entity_poly.pdbx_seq_one_letter_code
_entity_poly.pdbx_strand_id
1 'polypeptide(L)'
;MWQIIESIFAARPIGWRGYALRITYYLSPLILAAIVAIALSAIQLLPTLELTRNSARSGGLPTNLAVSFSLDPRLLGRALLPDYEGALPAGGEFTAFFSVAALVLMTIGVTTLRRATRPAHAVVVVAFIGLFFALGGYNPLYYLLLKIPGFDLFRAPARWIVLLAFAGSLLAGLGLDAIRERKVSRKTVLLAVAVIAILLGLVWISTGLTPAGASGPLERPSTPALLLWLGALFITLLLAFYTSRFTRHSSLITFCILLLATCELFLATRPLAYNSHTTAPDALLSLRPPITYLMQAGQGHTPPDRFLSISDIFFDPGDLTELQAIFGDQLPKDAFYDLIVATKMKEIIAPNLPLYYRLPAVDGYDGGVLPLKNYIEFQKLFLDPALIQTDGRLREQLKSIPDARWLDLMNAKYIITDKVGDQWYDGVLHDLRLTTPVAANEVVSTTRLPALRADALSVVYSDPRGKGTLGQIEVTFEDGSAQQLMLRDQPLETKEGRSAVRLTWGLPQRVKSLQVTGVAGLTLHGLALIDQTAGAFQSFVVAPQGQFEVVHSGDVKIYENRTVLPRAFCVSQVLSAANDEQAVQLMQVAQFDPAKTVVLSGESAGPTDHLVTLPPCQAQPVTYEPEHVMIDVNASRDGYLVLTDAYYPGWTATVDGQPADIERADLMFRAVKVSAGQHRVEFCYQPQSFAIGAVISLGTVLALVGVWLAARRRRSAGD
;
A
#
# COMPACT_ATOMS: atom_id res chain seq x y z
N MET A 1 19.11 -17.51 -30.63
CA MET A 1 19.94 -16.30 -30.87
C MET A 1 20.99 -16.52 -31.97
N TRP A 2 21.95 -17.45 -31.84
CA TRP A 2 22.96 -17.73 -32.88
C TRP A 2 22.38 -18.05 -34.28
N GLN A 3 21.20 -18.68 -34.37
CA GLN A 3 20.55 -18.99 -35.65
C GLN A 3 19.80 -17.79 -36.28
N ILE A 4 19.32 -16.86 -35.45
CA ILE A 4 18.80 -15.56 -35.90
C ILE A 4 19.98 -14.72 -36.40
N ILE A 5 21.09 -14.74 -35.67
CA ILE A 5 22.35 -14.14 -36.09
C ILE A 5 22.82 -14.79 -37.41
N GLU A 6 22.91 -16.12 -37.52
CA GLU A 6 23.27 -16.79 -38.78
C GLU A 6 22.32 -16.41 -39.93
N SER A 7 21.01 -16.33 -39.74
CA SER A 7 20.09 -15.94 -40.81
C SER A 7 20.15 -14.44 -41.17
N ILE A 8 20.52 -13.57 -40.22
CA ILE A 8 20.81 -12.15 -40.47
C ILE A 8 22.17 -12.00 -41.18
N PHE A 9 23.17 -12.79 -40.79
CA PHE A 9 24.60 -12.69 -41.16
C PHE A 9 25.10 -13.73 -42.17
N ALA A 10 24.24 -14.59 -42.73
CA ALA A 10 24.66 -15.59 -43.71
C ALA A 10 24.87 -15.05 -45.13
N ALA A 11 26.03 -15.49 -45.66
CA ALA A 11 26.49 -15.77 -47.03
C ALA A 11 26.76 -14.65 -48.03
N ARG A 12 26.34 -13.40 -47.82
CA ARG A 12 26.90 -12.27 -48.59
C ARG A 12 27.15 -11.09 -47.66
N PRO A 13 28.31 -10.42 -47.72
CA PRO A 13 28.50 -9.16 -47.02
C PRO A 13 27.55 -8.14 -47.66
N ILE A 14 26.39 -7.97 -47.07
CA ILE A 14 25.50 -6.87 -47.40
C ILE A 14 25.96 -5.71 -46.51
N GLY A 15 26.12 -4.51 -47.07
CA GLY A 15 26.47 -3.34 -46.26
C GLY A 15 25.49 -3.14 -45.11
N TRP A 16 25.83 -2.30 -44.12
CA TRP A 16 25.03 -2.06 -42.90
C TRP A 16 23.52 -1.86 -43.15
N ARG A 17 23.14 -1.28 -44.30
CA ARG A 17 21.74 -1.12 -44.73
C ARG A 17 21.00 -2.44 -44.94
N GLY A 18 21.66 -3.46 -45.50
CA GLY A 18 21.06 -4.78 -45.68
C GLY A 18 20.91 -5.57 -44.39
N TYR A 19 21.85 -5.36 -43.45
CA TYR A 19 21.71 -5.87 -42.08
C TYR A 19 20.52 -5.24 -41.37
N ALA A 20 20.38 -3.92 -41.45
CA ALA A 20 19.23 -3.20 -40.90
C ALA A 20 17.92 -3.72 -41.49
N LEU A 21 17.82 -3.84 -42.83
CA LEU A 21 16.62 -4.36 -43.51
C LEU A 21 16.27 -5.79 -43.07
N ARG A 22 17.25 -6.68 -42.90
CA ARG A 22 17.02 -8.04 -42.40
C ARG A 22 16.54 -8.04 -40.95
N ILE A 23 17.15 -7.25 -40.08
CA ILE A 23 16.75 -7.11 -38.68
C ILE A 23 15.31 -6.58 -38.60
N THR A 24 15.00 -5.49 -39.31
CA THR A 24 13.65 -4.92 -39.38
C THR A 24 12.65 -5.94 -39.91
N TYR A 25 13.02 -6.73 -40.91
CA TYR A 25 12.15 -7.77 -41.45
C TYR A 25 11.80 -8.85 -40.41
N TYR A 26 12.79 -9.36 -39.66
CA TYR A 26 12.58 -10.36 -38.62
C TYR A 26 11.83 -9.80 -37.40
N LEU A 27 12.06 -8.54 -37.05
CA LEU A 27 11.40 -7.87 -35.93
C LEU A 27 10.04 -7.27 -36.30
N SER A 28 9.71 -7.11 -37.58
CA SER A 28 8.46 -6.46 -38.00
C SER A 28 7.17 -7.06 -37.39
N PRO A 29 7.02 -8.39 -37.19
CA PRO A 29 5.85 -8.94 -36.52
C PRO A 29 5.80 -8.54 -35.04
N LEU A 30 6.95 -8.48 -34.38
CA LEU A 30 7.06 -8.07 -32.97
C LEU A 30 6.78 -6.57 -32.81
N ILE A 31 7.30 -5.74 -33.71
CA ILE A 31 7.04 -4.29 -33.73
C ILE A 31 5.54 -4.04 -33.95
N LEU A 32 4.93 -4.71 -34.93
CA LEU A 32 3.49 -4.59 -35.17
C LEU A 32 2.67 -5.07 -33.96
N ALA A 33 3.04 -6.20 -33.36
CA ALA A 33 2.39 -6.71 -32.16
C ALA A 33 2.53 -5.73 -30.99
N ALA A 34 3.69 -5.10 -30.80
CA ALA A 34 3.92 -4.09 -29.77
C ALA A 34 3.07 -2.84 -30.00
N ILE A 35 3.00 -2.32 -31.24
CA ILE A 35 2.15 -1.17 -31.59
C ILE A 35 0.68 -1.49 -31.29
N VAL A 36 0.20 -2.66 -31.73
CA VAL A 36 -1.17 -3.10 -31.46
C VAL A 36 -1.41 -3.27 -29.96
N ALA A 37 -0.47 -3.86 -29.22
CA ALA A 37 -0.57 -4.03 -27.78
C ALA A 37 -0.63 -2.68 -27.05
N ILE A 38 0.22 -1.71 -27.44
CA ILE A 38 0.21 -0.35 -26.88
C ILE A 38 -1.12 0.34 -27.17
N ALA A 39 -1.62 0.24 -28.40
CA ALA A 39 -2.89 0.85 -28.80
C ALA A 39 -4.09 0.18 -28.10
N LEU A 40 -4.12 -1.16 -27.99
CA LEU A 40 -5.13 -1.89 -27.23
C LEU A 40 -5.10 -1.53 -25.74
N SER A 41 -3.90 -1.32 -25.19
CA SER A 41 -3.70 -0.98 -23.78
C SER A 41 -3.79 0.52 -23.52
N ALA A 42 -4.10 1.36 -24.52
CA ALA A 42 -4.12 2.82 -24.39
C ALA A 42 -5.11 3.29 -23.30
N ILE A 43 -6.25 2.61 -23.16
CA ILE A 43 -7.23 2.82 -22.09
C ILE A 43 -6.64 2.74 -20.68
N GLN A 44 -5.58 1.95 -20.47
CA GLN A 44 -4.86 1.84 -19.20
C GLN A 44 -3.57 2.67 -19.19
N LEU A 45 -2.83 2.69 -20.30
CA LEU A 45 -1.52 3.35 -20.38
C LEU A 45 -1.64 4.87 -20.27
N LEU A 46 -2.65 5.50 -20.89
CA LEU A 46 -2.80 6.95 -20.83
C LEU A 46 -3.15 7.47 -19.43
N PRO A 47 -4.14 6.91 -18.70
CA PRO A 47 -4.36 7.26 -17.29
C PRO A 47 -3.15 6.97 -16.41
N THR A 48 -2.42 5.89 -16.68
CA THR A 48 -1.19 5.56 -15.93
C THR A 48 -0.14 6.65 -16.13
N LEU A 49 0.08 7.13 -17.36
CA LEU A 49 1.02 8.22 -17.65
C LEU A 49 0.64 9.53 -16.96
N GLU A 50 -0.66 9.85 -16.88
CA GLU A 50 -1.16 11.00 -16.13
C GLU A 50 -0.90 10.84 -14.62
N LEU A 51 -1.21 9.67 -14.06
CA LEU A 51 -0.97 9.36 -12.65
C LEU A 51 0.52 9.43 -12.31
N THR A 52 1.39 8.88 -13.17
CA THR A 52 2.84 8.89 -12.96
C THR A 52 3.41 10.30 -12.85
N ARG A 53 2.88 11.28 -13.61
CA ARG A 53 3.27 12.70 -13.51
C ARG A 53 2.89 13.36 -12.19
N ASN A 54 1.84 12.85 -11.53
CA ASN A 54 1.37 13.33 -10.23
C ASN A 54 1.91 12.48 -9.06
N SER A 55 2.50 11.34 -9.36
CA SER A 55 3.08 10.45 -8.37
C SER A 55 4.33 11.06 -7.74
N ALA A 56 4.64 10.53 -6.56
CA ALA A 56 5.89 10.77 -5.85
C ALA A 56 7.15 10.39 -6.65
N ARG A 57 7.01 9.64 -7.75
CA ARG A 57 8.10 9.14 -8.58
C ARG A 57 8.29 9.92 -9.88
N SER A 58 7.57 11.03 -10.07
CA SER A 58 7.66 11.84 -11.30
C SER A 58 9.08 12.31 -11.65
N GLY A 59 9.98 12.44 -10.65
CA GLY A 59 11.39 12.78 -10.84
C GLY A 59 12.35 11.61 -11.06
N GLY A 60 11.86 10.37 -11.16
CA GLY A 60 12.69 9.17 -11.22
C GLY A 60 13.11 8.66 -9.84
N LEU A 61 13.47 7.38 -9.76
CA LEU A 61 14.07 6.78 -8.58
C LEU A 61 15.60 6.90 -8.63
N PRO A 62 16.26 7.09 -7.48
CA PRO A 62 17.70 6.87 -7.35
C PRO A 62 18.10 5.50 -7.93
N THR A 63 19.26 5.44 -8.59
CA THR A 63 19.75 4.25 -9.31
C THR A 63 19.71 2.98 -8.45
N ASN A 64 20.12 3.07 -7.17
CA ASN A 64 20.12 1.95 -6.23
C ASN A 64 18.70 1.43 -5.94
N LEU A 65 17.70 2.30 -5.90
CA LEU A 65 16.30 1.92 -5.75
C LEU A 65 15.71 1.37 -7.06
N ALA A 66 16.03 1.98 -8.21
CA ALA A 66 15.56 1.51 -9.51
C ALA A 66 16.02 0.08 -9.84
N VAL A 67 17.24 -0.30 -9.44
CA VAL A 67 17.77 -1.67 -9.61
C VAL A 67 17.52 -2.58 -8.40
N SER A 68 16.83 -2.12 -7.36
CA SER A 68 16.47 -2.97 -6.22
C SER A 68 15.59 -4.14 -6.66
N PHE A 69 15.70 -5.28 -5.97
CA PHE A 69 15.01 -6.54 -6.34
C PHE A 69 15.28 -6.99 -7.78
N SER A 70 16.52 -6.85 -8.26
CA SER A 70 16.97 -7.46 -9.50
C SER A 70 17.13 -8.98 -9.34
N LEU A 71 16.92 -9.74 -10.43
CA LEU A 71 17.14 -11.18 -10.40
C LEU A 71 18.65 -11.49 -10.36
N ASP A 72 19.12 -11.99 -9.22
CA ASP A 72 20.46 -12.55 -9.10
C ASP A 72 20.57 -13.79 -10.01
N PRO A 73 21.54 -13.87 -10.93
CA PRO A 73 21.71 -15.01 -11.82
C PRO A 73 21.81 -16.36 -11.10
N ARG A 74 22.32 -16.37 -9.87
CA ARG A 74 22.43 -17.59 -9.03
C ARG A 74 21.06 -18.13 -8.63
N LEU A 75 20.04 -17.26 -8.56
CA LEU A 75 18.67 -17.63 -8.23
C LEU A 75 17.87 -18.16 -9.42
N LEU A 76 18.43 -18.16 -10.64
CA LEU A 76 17.69 -18.58 -11.85
C LEU A 76 17.18 -20.03 -11.76
N GLY A 77 17.92 -20.91 -11.08
CA GLY A 77 17.46 -22.27 -10.79
C GLY A 77 16.13 -22.28 -10.01
N ARG A 78 16.04 -21.48 -8.94
CA ARG A 78 14.83 -21.35 -8.12
C ARG A 78 13.73 -20.54 -8.79
N ALA A 79 14.08 -19.56 -9.62
CA ALA A 79 13.13 -18.75 -10.38
C ALA A 79 12.32 -19.60 -11.38
N LEU A 80 12.96 -20.61 -11.97
CA LEU A 80 12.40 -21.38 -13.10
C LEU A 80 11.92 -22.77 -12.72
N LEU A 81 12.57 -23.45 -11.76
CA LEU A 81 12.13 -24.78 -11.31
C LEU A 81 10.93 -24.68 -10.38
N PRO A 82 10.07 -25.71 -10.34
CA PRO A 82 8.94 -25.75 -9.41
C PRO A 82 9.46 -25.89 -7.97
N ASP A 83 8.95 -25.07 -7.06
CA ASP A 83 9.25 -25.16 -5.62
C ASP A 83 8.28 -26.13 -4.94
N TYR A 84 8.77 -27.31 -4.57
CA TYR A 84 7.96 -28.34 -3.90
C TYR A 84 7.94 -28.22 -2.38
N GLU A 85 8.71 -27.27 -1.81
CA GLU A 85 9.02 -27.24 -0.38
C GLU A 85 8.62 -25.93 0.28
N GLY A 86 8.30 -24.90 -0.51
CA GLY A 86 8.00 -23.57 0.01
C GLY A 86 9.25 -22.82 0.47
N ALA A 87 10.41 -23.18 -0.11
CA ALA A 87 11.68 -22.55 0.22
C ALA A 87 11.80 -21.13 -0.36
N LEU A 88 10.88 -20.71 -1.24
CA LEU A 88 10.82 -19.36 -1.75
C LEU A 88 9.87 -18.48 -0.93
N PRO A 89 10.26 -17.24 -0.61
CA PRO A 89 9.42 -16.33 0.14
C PRO A 89 8.09 -16.08 -0.59
N ALA A 90 7.00 -16.01 0.18
CA ALA A 90 5.71 -15.57 -0.32
C ALA A 90 5.87 -14.17 -0.96
N GLY A 91 5.71 -14.08 -2.29
CA GLY A 91 5.88 -12.83 -3.04
C GLY A 91 7.23 -12.63 -3.73
N GLY A 92 8.01 -13.69 -3.98
CA GLY A 92 9.25 -13.59 -4.75
C GLY A 92 9.08 -12.91 -6.13
N GLU A 93 9.55 -11.68 -6.25
CA GLU A 93 9.45 -10.82 -7.46
C GLU A 93 10.11 -11.41 -8.72
N PHE A 94 10.88 -12.49 -8.54
CA PHE A 94 11.71 -13.13 -9.56
C PHE A 94 11.21 -14.52 -9.98
N THR A 95 10.05 -14.93 -9.47
CA THR A 95 9.53 -16.29 -9.66
C THR A 95 8.67 -16.38 -10.93
N ALA A 96 9.08 -17.24 -11.88
CA ALA A 96 8.30 -17.53 -13.08
C ALA A 96 7.62 -18.90 -13.04
N PHE A 97 8.26 -19.88 -12.41
CA PHE A 97 7.81 -21.27 -12.25
C PHE A 97 7.39 -21.99 -13.55
N PHE A 98 8.19 -22.98 -13.93
CA PHE A 98 7.86 -23.95 -14.96
C PHE A 98 7.95 -25.34 -14.39
N SER A 99 7.03 -26.25 -14.73
CA SER A 99 7.24 -27.67 -14.46
C SER A 99 8.50 -28.18 -15.18
N VAL A 100 9.13 -29.22 -14.67
CA VAL A 100 10.29 -29.81 -15.36
C VAL A 100 9.89 -30.32 -16.73
N ALA A 101 8.68 -30.89 -16.85
CA ALA A 101 8.09 -31.24 -18.14
C ALA A 101 8.03 -30.03 -19.09
N ALA A 102 7.55 -28.87 -18.63
CA ALA A 102 7.48 -27.65 -19.44
C ALA A 102 8.88 -27.14 -19.84
N LEU A 103 9.89 -27.19 -18.96
CA LEU A 103 11.27 -26.79 -19.28
C LEU A 103 11.91 -27.70 -20.35
N VAL A 104 11.64 -29.00 -20.29
CA VAL A 104 12.05 -29.96 -21.33
C VAL A 104 11.37 -29.60 -22.66
N LEU A 105 10.06 -29.37 -22.64
CA LEU A 105 9.30 -28.96 -23.83
C LEU A 105 9.81 -27.63 -24.40
N MET A 106 10.08 -26.64 -23.56
CA MET A 106 10.68 -25.36 -23.97
C MET A 106 12.00 -25.57 -24.70
N THR A 107 12.86 -26.43 -24.18
CA THR A 107 14.15 -26.76 -24.80
C THR A 107 13.93 -27.42 -26.18
N ILE A 108 12.98 -28.35 -26.28
CA ILE A 108 12.60 -28.98 -27.55
C ILE A 108 12.09 -27.93 -28.54
N GLY A 109 11.16 -27.07 -28.12
CA GLY A 109 10.60 -25.98 -28.92
C GLY A 109 11.70 -25.08 -29.48
N VAL A 110 12.63 -24.63 -28.64
CA VAL A 110 13.77 -23.79 -29.07
C VAL A 110 14.63 -24.48 -30.12
N THR A 111 14.95 -25.78 -29.95
CA THR A 111 15.82 -26.49 -30.92
C THR A 111 15.17 -26.72 -32.29
N THR A 112 13.85 -26.70 -32.36
CA THR A 112 13.10 -26.94 -33.62
C THR A 112 12.78 -25.65 -34.39
N LEU A 113 13.15 -24.48 -33.84
CA LEU A 113 12.94 -23.17 -34.46
C LEU A 113 13.57 -22.98 -35.84
N ARG A 114 14.63 -23.74 -36.18
CA ARG A 114 15.23 -23.72 -37.53
C ARG A 114 14.22 -23.98 -38.66
N ARG A 115 13.10 -24.65 -38.35
CA ARG A 115 12.04 -24.99 -39.30
C ARG A 115 10.75 -24.21 -39.04
N ALA A 116 10.76 -23.26 -38.11
CA ALA A 116 9.59 -22.55 -37.63
C ALA A 116 9.36 -21.22 -38.36
N THR A 117 8.14 -20.71 -38.25
CA THR A 117 7.72 -19.45 -38.87
C THR A 117 8.39 -18.23 -38.20
N ARG A 118 8.34 -17.06 -38.85
CA ARG A 118 8.90 -15.81 -38.30
C ARG A 118 8.36 -15.47 -36.89
N PRO A 119 7.05 -15.63 -36.59
CA PRO A 119 6.52 -15.43 -35.25
C PRO A 119 7.18 -16.30 -34.17
N ALA A 120 7.56 -17.54 -34.49
CA ALA A 120 8.20 -18.43 -33.51
C ALA A 120 9.58 -17.93 -33.07
N HIS A 121 10.31 -17.24 -33.96
CA HIS A 121 11.58 -16.61 -33.62
C HIS A 121 11.39 -15.39 -32.70
N ALA A 122 10.30 -14.63 -32.89
CA ALA A 122 9.96 -13.50 -32.03
C ALA A 122 9.72 -13.94 -30.57
N VAL A 123 9.14 -15.12 -30.34
CA VAL A 123 8.94 -15.68 -28.98
C VAL A 123 10.26 -15.83 -28.23
N VAL A 124 11.34 -16.30 -28.89
CA VAL A 124 12.66 -16.39 -28.25
C VAL A 124 13.24 -15.02 -27.95
N VAL A 125 13.00 -14.03 -28.81
CA VAL A 125 13.42 -12.65 -28.56
C VAL A 125 12.70 -12.10 -27.33
N VAL A 126 11.40 -12.34 -27.18
CA VAL A 126 10.63 -11.94 -25.99
C VAL A 126 11.16 -12.62 -24.73
N ALA A 127 11.41 -13.93 -24.76
CA ALA A 127 12.02 -14.66 -23.65
C ALA A 127 13.38 -14.05 -23.23
N PHE A 128 14.21 -13.73 -24.22
CA PHE A 128 15.50 -13.08 -23.99
C PHE A 128 15.35 -11.68 -23.40
N ILE A 129 14.46 -10.83 -23.93
CA ILE A 129 14.19 -9.49 -23.39
C ILE A 129 13.73 -9.58 -21.94
N GLY A 130 12.80 -10.50 -21.64
CA GLY A 130 12.31 -10.74 -20.29
C GLY A 130 13.44 -11.06 -19.31
N LEU A 131 14.29 -12.03 -19.65
CA LEU A 131 15.44 -12.37 -18.81
C LEU A 131 16.47 -11.24 -18.73
N PHE A 132 16.76 -10.59 -19.85
CA PHE A 132 17.74 -9.51 -19.94
C PHE A 132 17.37 -8.31 -19.06
N PHE A 133 16.09 -7.93 -19.02
CA PHE A 133 15.61 -6.89 -18.12
C PHE A 133 15.43 -7.40 -16.69
N ALA A 134 15.06 -8.68 -16.48
CA ALA A 134 14.92 -9.26 -15.14
C ALA A 134 16.22 -9.20 -14.32
N LEU A 135 17.37 -9.38 -14.98
CA LEU A 135 18.68 -9.31 -14.34
C LEU A 135 19.01 -7.93 -13.75
N GLY A 136 18.35 -6.85 -14.20
CA GLY A 136 18.49 -5.51 -13.62
C GLY A 136 19.93 -5.09 -13.33
N GLY A 137 20.25 -4.83 -12.06
CA GLY A 137 21.58 -4.41 -11.60
C GLY A 137 22.72 -5.40 -11.88
N TYR A 138 22.44 -6.67 -12.15
CA TYR A 138 23.42 -7.68 -12.58
C TYR A 138 23.71 -7.64 -14.08
N ASN A 139 22.97 -6.82 -14.84
CA ASN A 139 23.18 -6.57 -16.25
C ASN A 139 23.77 -5.16 -16.45
N PRO A 140 25.07 -5.02 -16.79
CA PRO A 140 25.71 -3.71 -16.97
C PRO A 140 25.03 -2.81 -18.01
N LEU A 141 24.36 -3.40 -19.00
CA LEU A 141 23.62 -2.65 -20.01
C LEU A 141 22.31 -2.06 -19.47
N TYR A 142 21.78 -2.57 -18.36
CA TYR A 142 20.58 -2.04 -17.72
C TYR A 142 20.78 -0.60 -17.22
N TYR A 143 22.00 -0.25 -16.78
CA TYR A 143 22.33 1.12 -16.38
C TYR A 143 22.26 2.14 -17.53
N LEU A 144 22.36 1.70 -18.78
CA LEU A 144 22.09 2.55 -19.94
C LEU A 144 20.59 2.76 -20.14
N LEU A 145 19.77 1.74 -19.84
CA LEU A 145 18.31 1.84 -19.92
C LEU A 145 17.77 2.83 -18.89
N LEU A 146 18.36 2.93 -17.70
CA LEU A 146 17.97 3.91 -16.69
C LEU A 146 18.10 5.38 -17.16
N LYS A 147 18.86 5.63 -18.23
CA LYS A 147 18.95 6.98 -18.85
C LYS A 147 17.82 7.25 -19.84
N ILE A 148 17.04 6.22 -20.20
CA ILE A 148 15.89 6.34 -21.07
C ILE A 148 14.68 6.75 -20.20
N PRO A 149 14.00 7.86 -20.51
CA PRO A 149 12.86 8.32 -19.73
C PRO A 149 11.84 7.20 -19.49
N GLY A 150 11.51 6.95 -18.22
CA GLY A 150 10.52 5.95 -17.82
C GLY A 150 11.09 4.69 -17.19
N PHE A 151 12.34 4.31 -17.50
CA PHE A 151 12.98 3.12 -16.92
C PHE A 151 13.43 3.32 -15.47
N ASP A 152 13.65 4.56 -15.07
CA ASP A 152 13.99 4.98 -13.71
C ASP A 152 12.75 5.19 -12.82
N LEU A 153 11.53 5.09 -13.35
CA LEU A 153 10.30 5.27 -12.59
C LEU A 153 9.88 4.03 -11.78
N PHE A 154 10.44 2.87 -12.09
CA PHE A 154 10.07 1.58 -11.52
C PHE A 154 11.25 0.90 -10.81
N ARG A 155 10.92 0.12 -9.77
CA ARG A 155 11.82 -0.80 -9.07
C ARG A 155 11.44 -2.25 -9.37
N ALA A 156 12.21 -3.20 -8.85
CA ALA A 156 12.03 -4.64 -9.07
C ALA A 156 12.12 -5.08 -10.54
N PRO A 157 13.31 -4.90 -11.19
CA PRO A 157 13.53 -5.41 -12.54
C PRO A 157 13.19 -6.90 -12.68
N ALA A 158 13.34 -7.71 -11.63
CA ALA A 158 13.02 -9.13 -11.64
C ALA A 158 11.62 -9.46 -12.21
N ARG A 159 10.63 -8.57 -12.06
CA ARG A 159 9.26 -8.76 -12.59
C ARG A 159 9.21 -8.92 -14.10
N TRP A 160 10.21 -8.45 -14.85
CA TRP A 160 10.34 -8.70 -16.29
C TRP A 160 10.42 -10.20 -16.65
N ILE A 161 10.69 -11.07 -15.67
CA ILE A 161 10.60 -12.52 -15.82
C ILE A 161 9.21 -12.98 -16.28
N VAL A 162 8.16 -12.17 -16.10
CA VAL A 162 6.82 -12.45 -16.64
C VAL A 162 6.82 -12.63 -18.17
N LEU A 163 7.69 -11.90 -18.89
CA LEU A 163 7.83 -12.07 -20.34
C LEU A 163 8.51 -13.41 -20.67
N LEU A 164 9.45 -13.85 -19.83
CA LEU A 164 10.05 -15.17 -19.95
C LEU A 164 9.01 -16.26 -19.65
N ALA A 165 8.18 -16.09 -18.61
CA ALA A 165 7.08 -16.99 -18.28
C ALA A 165 6.15 -17.18 -19.50
N PHE A 166 5.63 -16.07 -20.03
CA PHE A 166 4.75 -16.06 -21.20
C PHE A 166 5.40 -16.71 -22.44
N ALA A 167 6.61 -16.28 -22.80
CA ALA A 167 7.30 -16.82 -23.96
C ALA A 167 7.69 -18.29 -23.77
N GLY A 168 8.03 -18.69 -22.54
CA GLY A 168 8.32 -20.07 -22.17
C GLY A 168 7.12 -20.98 -22.35
N SER A 169 5.92 -20.56 -21.93
CA SER A 169 4.69 -21.33 -22.18
C SER A 169 4.43 -21.56 -23.68
N LEU A 170 4.67 -20.54 -24.52
CA LEU A 170 4.55 -20.67 -25.97
C LEU A 170 5.61 -21.63 -26.55
N LEU A 171 6.85 -21.54 -26.08
CA LEU A 171 7.93 -22.45 -26.48
C LEU A 171 7.66 -23.89 -26.05
N ALA A 172 7.05 -24.09 -24.88
CA ALA A 172 6.61 -25.41 -24.42
C ALA A 172 5.55 -25.99 -25.36
N GLY A 173 4.57 -25.19 -25.79
CA GLY A 173 3.58 -25.57 -26.79
C GLY A 173 4.21 -25.99 -28.11
N LEU A 174 5.16 -25.20 -28.62
CA LEU A 174 5.94 -25.55 -29.82
C LEU A 174 6.76 -26.84 -29.63
N GLY A 175 7.28 -27.06 -28.42
CA GLY A 175 7.97 -28.30 -28.05
C GLY A 175 7.05 -29.51 -28.11
N LEU A 176 5.80 -29.35 -27.67
CA LEU A 176 4.79 -30.41 -27.71
C LEU A 176 4.39 -30.75 -29.15
N ASP A 177 4.22 -29.74 -30.01
CA ASP A 177 3.99 -29.93 -31.44
C ASP A 177 5.19 -30.64 -32.09
N ALA A 178 6.41 -30.24 -31.76
CA ALA A 178 7.62 -30.89 -32.24
C ALA A 178 7.73 -32.37 -31.82
N ILE A 179 7.26 -32.73 -30.63
CA ILE A 179 7.16 -34.14 -30.19
C ILE A 179 6.17 -34.90 -31.09
N ARG A 180 4.97 -34.35 -31.32
CA ARG A 180 3.94 -34.95 -32.18
C ARG A 180 4.43 -35.15 -33.62
N GLU A 181 5.18 -34.18 -34.13
CA GLU A 181 5.78 -34.20 -35.47
C GLU A 181 7.10 -35.01 -35.55
N ARG A 182 7.54 -35.63 -34.44
CA ARG A 182 8.77 -36.45 -34.35
C ARG A 182 10.05 -35.70 -34.74
N LYS A 183 10.12 -34.42 -34.39
CA LYS A 183 11.27 -33.55 -34.65
C LYS A 183 12.31 -33.55 -33.52
N VAL A 184 12.17 -34.44 -32.54
CA VAL A 184 13.08 -34.56 -31.38
C VAL A 184 14.37 -35.29 -31.78
N SER A 185 15.52 -34.66 -31.52
CA SER A 185 16.84 -35.24 -31.80
C SER A 185 17.57 -35.63 -30.50
N ARG A 186 18.56 -36.53 -30.60
CA ARG A 186 19.44 -36.87 -29.46
C ARG A 186 20.14 -35.63 -28.88
N LYS A 187 20.53 -34.67 -29.74
CA LYS A 187 21.15 -33.40 -29.30
C LYS A 187 20.19 -32.56 -28.46
N THR A 188 18.91 -32.54 -28.84
CA THR A 188 17.86 -31.85 -28.09
C THR A 188 17.68 -32.46 -26.70
N VAL A 189 17.66 -33.79 -26.61
CA VAL A 189 17.56 -34.50 -25.33
C VAL A 189 18.76 -34.18 -24.43
N LEU A 190 19.97 -34.25 -24.97
CA LEU A 190 21.20 -33.90 -24.23
C LEU A 190 21.18 -32.43 -23.76
N LEU A 191 20.68 -31.52 -24.58
CA LEU A 191 20.52 -30.11 -24.20
C LEU A 191 19.49 -29.95 -23.08
N ALA A 192 18.35 -30.64 -23.13
CA ALA A 192 17.34 -30.58 -22.08
C ALA A 192 17.89 -31.10 -20.74
N VAL A 193 18.63 -32.22 -20.76
CA VAL A 193 19.33 -32.73 -19.57
C VAL A 193 20.34 -31.71 -19.05
N ALA A 194 21.14 -31.11 -19.93
CA ALA A 194 22.13 -30.11 -19.53
C ALA A 194 21.48 -28.86 -18.92
N VAL A 195 20.37 -28.37 -19.51
CA VAL A 195 19.61 -27.22 -18.97
C VAL A 195 19.11 -27.52 -17.57
N ILE A 196 18.44 -28.67 -17.36
CA ILE A 196 17.95 -29.03 -16.02
C ILE A 196 19.12 -29.23 -15.04
N ALA A 197 20.22 -29.88 -15.45
CA ALA A 197 21.39 -30.04 -14.60
C ALA A 197 22.01 -28.70 -14.19
N ILE A 198 22.07 -27.71 -15.10
CA ILE A 198 22.53 -26.35 -14.79
C ILE A 198 21.58 -25.68 -13.78
N LEU A 199 20.25 -25.77 -14.00
CA LEU A 199 19.28 -25.18 -13.07
C LEU A 199 19.37 -25.81 -11.68
N LEU A 200 19.50 -27.13 -11.58
CA LEU A 200 19.73 -27.84 -10.31
C LEU A 200 21.05 -27.42 -9.66
N GLY A 201 22.12 -27.25 -10.45
CA GLY A 201 23.38 -26.70 -9.96
C GLY A 201 23.24 -25.29 -9.40
N LEU A 202 22.44 -24.42 -10.04
CA LEU A 202 22.14 -23.07 -9.55
C LEU A 202 21.30 -23.10 -8.27
N VAL A 203 20.32 -24.02 -8.16
CA VAL A 203 19.60 -24.24 -6.89
C VAL A 203 20.59 -24.56 -5.76
N TRP A 204 21.55 -25.45 -6.01
CA TRP A 204 22.58 -25.77 -5.03
C TRP A 204 23.48 -24.58 -4.69
N ILE A 205 23.98 -23.86 -5.68
CA ILE A 205 24.82 -22.65 -5.51
C ILE A 205 24.09 -21.55 -4.74
N SER A 206 22.77 -21.44 -4.92
CA SER A 206 21.95 -20.43 -4.25
C SER A 206 21.68 -20.72 -2.77
N THR A 207 22.03 -21.91 -2.28
CA THR A 207 21.89 -22.27 -0.86
C THR A 207 22.63 -21.27 0.02
N GLY A 208 21.99 -20.79 1.08
CA GLY A 208 22.58 -19.84 2.03
C GLY A 208 22.51 -18.38 1.56
N LEU A 209 22.13 -18.12 0.31
CA LEU A 209 21.84 -16.76 -0.14
C LEU A 209 20.53 -16.28 0.49
N THR A 210 20.48 -15.00 0.83
CA THR A 210 19.24 -14.33 1.26
C THR A 210 18.80 -13.41 0.13
N PRO A 211 17.81 -13.81 -0.69
CA PRO A 211 17.25 -12.96 -1.73
C PRO A 211 16.70 -11.64 -1.16
N ALA A 212 16.67 -10.60 -2.00
CA ALA A 212 16.02 -9.34 -1.62
C ALA A 212 14.56 -9.59 -1.24
N GLY A 213 14.16 -9.15 -0.04
CA GLY A 213 12.81 -9.35 0.51
C GLY A 213 12.59 -10.68 1.25
N ALA A 214 13.59 -11.57 1.32
CA ALA A 214 13.51 -12.77 2.16
C ALA A 214 13.87 -12.46 3.62
N SER A 215 13.20 -13.12 4.56
CA SER A 215 13.47 -13.03 6.01
C SER A 215 14.69 -13.85 6.45
N GLY A 216 15.18 -14.76 5.59
CA GLY A 216 16.30 -15.64 5.92
C GLY A 216 16.97 -16.27 4.70
N PRO A 217 18.08 -16.99 4.92
CA PRO A 217 18.81 -17.66 3.86
C PRO A 217 18.04 -18.84 3.29
N LEU A 218 18.21 -19.08 1.99
CA LEU A 218 17.58 -20.18 1.28
C LEU A 218 18.15 -21.53 1.73
N GLU A 219 17.27 -22.46 2.08
CA GLU A 219 17.63 -23.81 2.52
C GLU A 219 18.10 -24.71 1.37
N ARG A 220 18.81 -25.79 1.69
CA ARG A 220 19.21 -26.80 0.68
C ARG A 220 17.97 -27.55 0.19
N PRO A 221 17.89 -27.89 -1.11
CA PRO A 221 16.79 -28.72 -1.60
C PRO A 221 16.82 -30.10 -0.93
N SER A 222 15.67 -30.61 -0.51
CA SER A 222 15.61 -31.94 0.09
C SER A 222 15.78 -33.05 -0.94
N THR A 223 16.06 -34.26 -0.44
CA THR A 223 16.11 -35.47 -1.26
C THR A 223 14.78 -35.71 -2.01
N PRO A 224 13.59 -35.61 -1.38
CA PRO A 224 12.32 -35.63 -2.11
C PRO A 224 12.23 -34.65 -3.28
N ALA A 225 12.59 -33.38 -3.08
CA ALA A 225 12.53 -32.38 -4.15
C ALA A 225 13.46 -32.74 -5.32
N LEU A 226 14.69 -33.20 -5.02
CA LEU A 226 15.63 -33.69 -6.04
C LEU A 226 15.06 -34.89 -6.81
N LEU A 227 14.44 -35.86 -6.12
CA LEU A 227 13.82 -37.02 -6.74
C LEU A 227 12.62 -36.63 -7.61
N LEU A 228 11.82 -35.65 -7.20
CA LEU A 228 10.70 -35.14 -8.01
C LEU A 228 11.21 -34.48 -9.29
N TRP A 229 12.22 -33.59 -9.21
CA TRP A 229 12.78 -32.97 -10.41
C TRP A 229 13.43 -33.98 -11.36
N LEU A 230 14.25 -34.90 -10.85
CA LEU A 230 14.91 -35.93 -11.66
C LEU A 230 13.93 -36.95 -12.23
N GLY A 231 12.91 -37.34 -11.45
CA GLY A 231 11.84 -38.23 -11.87
C GLY A 231 11.00 -37.62 -12.99
N ALA A 232 10.58 -36.36 -12.84
CA ALA A 232 9.84 -35.65 -13.89
C ALA A 232 10.66 -35.48 -15.17
N LEU A 233 11.95 -35.15 -15.06
CA LEU A 233 12.87 -35.11 -16.20
C LEU A 233 12.94 -36.47 -16.91
N PHE A 234 13.15 -37.55 -16.15
CA PHE A 234 13.27 -38.90 -16.69
C PHE A 234 11.98 -39.34 -17.40
N ILE A 235 10.83 -39.17 -16.76
CA ILE A 235 9.52 -39.54 -17.32
C ILE A 235 9.25 -38.73 -18.60
N THR A 236 9.48 -37.42 -18.58
CA THR A 236 9.24 -36.56 -19.74
C THR A 236 10.13 -36.97 -20.93
N LEU A 237 11.42 -37.23 -20.69
CA LEU A 237 12.34 -37.65 -21.74
C LEU A 237 12.02 -39.05 -22.27
N LEU A 238 11.60 -39.98 -21.41
CA LEU A 238 11.15 -41.31 -21.80
C LEU A 238 9.93 -41.23 -22.73
N LEU A 239 8.93 -40.42 -22.35
CA LEU A 239 7.72 -40.18 -23.13
C LEU A 239 8.02 -39.48 -24.47
N ALA A 240 8.90 -38.47 -24.47
CA ALA A 240 9.36 -37.77 -25.67
C ALA A 240 10.18 -38.69 -26.62
N PHE A 241 10.97 -39.61 -26.06
CA PHE A 241 11.72 -40.58 -26.84
C PHE A 241 10.79 -41.65 -27.41
N TYR A 242 9.83 -42.15 -26.63
CA TYR A 242 8.88 -43.16 -27.10
C TYR A 242 8.02 -42.65 -28.26
N THR A 243 7.50 -41.42 -28.17
CA THR A 243 6.76 -40.76 -29.26
C THR A 243 7.58 -40.60 -30.55
N SER A 244 8.89 -40.37 -30.43
CA SER A 244 9.79 -40.32 -31.59
C SER A 244 9.86 -41.66 -32.35
N ARG A 245 9.55 -42.78 -31.69
CA ARG A 245 9.59 -44.14 -32.26
C ARG A 245 8.23 -44.71 -32.64
N PHE A 246 7.16 -44.43 -31.89
CA PHE A 246 5.85 -45.07 -32.04
C PHE A 246 4.71 -44.05 -32.20
N THR A 247 4.02 -44.05 -33.35
CA THR A 247 2.95 -43.07 -33.70
C THR A 247 1.62 -43.37 -33.03
N ARG A 248 1.34 -44.67 -32.81
CA ARG A 248 0.01 -45.16 -32.42
C ARG A 248 -0.49 -44.56 -31.10
N HIS A 249 0.43 -44.04 -30.27
CA HIS A 249 0.13 -43.52 -28.93
C HIS A 249 0.45 -42.03 -28.76
N SER A 250 0.69 -41.26 -29.85
CA SER A 250 1.15 -39.87 -29.73
C SER A 250 0.20 -38.97 -28.93
N SER A 251 -1.12 -39.13 -29.10
CA SER A 251 -2.14 -38.37 -28.39
C SER A 251 -2.18 -38.72 -26.90
N LEU A 252 -2.13 -40.02 -26.56
CA LEU A 252 -2.07 -40.49 -25.17
C LEU A 252 -0.81 -39.98 -24.47
N ILE A 253 0.34 -40.02 -25.14
CA ILE A 253 1.60 -39.56 -24.53
C ILE A 253 1.62 -38.05 -24.37
N THR A 254 1.08 -37.30 -25.33
CA THR A 254 0.87 -35.85 -25.16
C THR A 254 0.04 -35.59 -23.92
N PHE A 255 -1.07 -36.32 -23.75
CA PHE A 255 -1.91 -36.21 -22.55
C PHE A 255 -1.13 -36.56 -21.27
N CYS A 256 -0.32 -37.62 -21.26
CA CYS A 256 0.52 -37.97 -20.11
C CYS A 256 1.54 -36.89 -19.75
N ILE A 257 2.18 -36.25 -20.74
CA ILE A 257 3.13 -35.14 -20.49
C ILE A 257 2.39 -33.93 -19.90
N LEU A 258 1.21 -33.60 -20.43
CA LEU A 258 0.38 -32.51 -19.90
C LEU A 258 -0.11 -32.82 -18.47
N LEU A 259 -0.52 -34.06 -18.22
CA LEU A 259 -0.92 -34.52 -16.88
C LEU A 259 0.26 -34.41 -15.90
N LEU A 260 1.45 -34.86 -16.30
CA LEU A 260 2.66 -34.73 -15.49
C LEU A 260 2.96 -33.27 -15.17
N ALA A 261 2.97 -32.40 -16.18
CA ALA A 261 3.19 -30.96 -15.99
C ALA A 261 2.15 -30.34 -15.03
N THR A 262 0.90 -30.76 -15.14
CA THR A 262 -0.20 -30.29 -14.26
C THR A 262 -0.01 -30.79 -12.84
N CYS A 263 0.38 -32.05 -12.65
CA CYS A 263 0.69 -32.62 -11.34
C CYS A 263 1.90 -31.93 -10.69
N GLU A 264 2.97 -31.64 -11.45
CA GLU A 264 4.12 -30.87 -10.95
C GLU A 264 3.69 -29.48 -10.47
N LEU A 265 2.92 -28.74 -11.28
CA LEU A 265 2.41 -27.43 -10.89
C LEU A 265 1.51 -27.51 -9.65
N PHE A 266 0.61 -28.50 -9.60
CA PHE A 266 -0.26 -28.71 -8.44
C PHE A 266 0.55 -28.97 -7.17
N LEU A 267 1.56 -29.85 -7.23
CA LEU A 267 2.46 -30.13 -6.12
C LEU A 267 3.25 -28.87 -5.71
N ALA A 268 3.75 -28.10 -6.68
CA ALA A 268 4.48 -26.86 -6.41
C ALA A 268 3.62 -25.76 -5.77
N THR A 269 2.30 -25.82 -5.95
CA THR A 269 1.38 -24.88 -5.27
C THR A 269 1.05 -25.28 -3.84
N ARG A 270 1.31 -26.52 -3.42
CA ARG A 270 0.96 -26.99 -2.06
C ARG A 270 1.67 -26.25 -0.94
N PRO A 271 2.96 -25.88 -1.07
CA PRO A 271 3.66 -25.13 -0.04
C PRO A 271 3.28 -23.64 0.03
N LEU A 272 2.57 -23.10 -0.98
CA LEU A 272 2.19 -21.68 -0.98
C LEU A 272 1.31 -21.36 0.23
N ALA A 273 1.54 -20.22 0.86
CA ALA A 273 0.93 -19.84 2.13
C ALA A 273 -0.60 -20.06 2.20
N TYR A 274 -1.32 -19.77 1.12
CA TYR A 274 -2.78 -20.01 1.06
C TYR A 274 -3.19 -21.49 1.24
N ASN A 275 -2.37 -22.42 0.75
CA ASN A 275 -2.64 -23.86 0.79
C ASN A 275 -2.01 -24.57 2.00
N SER A 276 -0.92 -24.03 2.53
CA SER A 276 -0.13 -24.65 3.60
C SER A 276 -0.42 -24.05 4.99
N HIS A 277 -0.84 -22.78 5.08
CA HIS A 277 -1.06 -22.14 6.38
C HIS A 277 -2.51 -22.36 6.82
N THR A 278 -2.67 -23.02 7.95
CA THR A 278 -3.96 -23.39 8.54
C THR A 278 -4.84 -22.18 8.90
N THR A 279 -4.27 -20.99 8.99
CA THR A 279 -4.92 -19.77 9.47
C THR A 279 -5.29 -18.79 8.35
N ALA A 280 -4.90 -19.05 7.09
CA ALA A 280 -4.98 -18.07 6.02
C ALA A 280 -6.40 -17.55 5.68
N PRO A 281 -7.47 -18.38 5.62
CA PRO A 281 -8.82 -17.85 5.38
C PRO A 281 -9.34 -17.00 6.55
N ASP A 282 -9.18 -17.47 7.79
CA ASP A 282 -9.66 -16.75 8.98
C ASP A 282 -8.82 -15.50 9.29
N ALA A 283 -7.54 -15.50 8.91
CA ALA A 283 -6.67 -14.34 8.95
C ALA A 283 -7.24 -13.17 8.13
N LEU A 284 -8.00 -13.42 7.06
CA LEU A 284 -8.67 -12.36 6.31
C LEU A 284 -10.12 -12.15 6.73
N LEU A 285 -10.89 -13.23 6.90
CA LEU A 285 -12.35 -13.18 6.96
C LEU A 285 -12.93 -12.89 8.35
N SER A 286 -12.23 -13.24 9.44
CA SER A 286 -12.79 -13.03 10.78
C SER A 286 -12.75 -11.54 11.18
N LEU A 287 -13.84 -11.04 11.74
CA LEU A 287 -13.92 -9.65 12.19
C LEU A 287 -13.29 -9.50 13.58
N ARG A 288 -12.62 -8.36 13.83
CA ARG A 288 -12.06 -7.97 15.13
C ARG A 288 -12.80 -6.73 15.68
N PRO A 289 -12.82 -6.52 17.01
CA PRO A 289 -13.54 -5.41 17.63
C PRO A 289 -13.23 -4.00 17.06
N PRO A 290 -11.98 -3.65 16.70
CA PRO A 290 -11.69 -2.35 16.10
C PRO A 290 -12.36 -2.15 14.73
N ILE A 291 -12.37 -3.20 13.91
CA ILE A 291 -12.99 -3.19 12.59
C ILE A 291 -14.50 -3.02 12.73
N THR A 292 -15.14 -3.84 13.57
CA THR A 292 -16.60 -3.77 13.78
C THR A 292 -17.02 -2.44 14.37
N TYR A 293 -16.24 -1.89 15.30
CA TYR A 293 -16.48 -0.58 15.87
C TYR A 293 -16.48 0.52 14.79
N LEU A 294 -15.44 0.61 13.96
CA LEU A 294 -15.37 1.63 12.92
C LEU A 294 -16.43 1.44 11.83
N MET A 295 -16.73 0.20 11.45
CA MET A 295 -17.81 -0.09 10.51
C MET A 295 -19.17 0.39 11.05
N GLN A 296 -19.43 0.19 12.35
CA GLN A 296 -20.65 0.66 13.00
C GLN A 296 -20.67 2.19 13.14
N ALA A 297 -19.55 2.78 13.55
CA ALA A 297 -19.41 4.23 13.74
C ALA A 297 -19.59 5.01 12.43
N GLY A 298 -19.18 4.43 11.29
CA GLY A 298 -19.39 4.98 9.96
C GLY A 298 -20.84 4.88 9.44
N GLN A 299 -21.72 4.10 10.07
CA GLN A 299 -23.11 4.01 9.61
C GLN A 299 -23.84 5.34 9.79
N GLY A 300 -24.58 5.77 8.77
CA GLY A 300 -25.35 7.01 8.77
C GLY A 300 -24.54 8.29 8.51
N HIS A 301 -23.22 8.20 8.35
CA HIS A 301 -22.36 9.31 7.91
C HIS A 301 -22.04 9.13 6.42
N THR A 302 -22.21 10.19 5.63
CA THR A 302 -21.90 10.16 4.18
C THR A 302 -21.15 11.43 3.79
N PRO A 303 -19.87 11.32 3.38
CA PRO A 303 -19.00 10.13 3.48
C PRO A 303 -18.73 9.71 4.94
N PRO A 304 -18.31 8.46 5.18
CA PRO A 304 -17.78 8.06 6.48
C PRO A 304 -16.51 8.86 6.83
N ASP A 305 -16.34 9.16 8.12
CA ASP A 305 -15.16 9.85 8.62
C ASP A 305 -13.90 8.98 8.50
N ARG A 306 -12.72 9.61 8.41
CA ARG A 306 -11.46 8.86 8.29
C ARG A 306 -10.93 8.37 9.64
N PHE A 307 -10.12 7.32 9.57
CA PHE A 307 -9.26 6.94 10.67
C PHE A 307 -7.76 7.05 10.33
N LEU A 308 -6.94 7.26 11.36
CA LEU A 308 -5.49 7.17 11.30
C LEU A 308 -5.02 6.18 12.37
N SER A 309 -4.38 5.11 11.96
CA SER A 309 -3.74 4.20 12.89
C SER A 309 -2.27 4.58 13.02
N ILE A 310 -1.73 4.69 14.23
CA ILE A 310 -0.31 5.04 14.48
C ILE A 310 0.44 3.94 15.24
N SER A 311 -0.21 2.80 15.43
CA SER A 311 0.30 1.67 16.18
C SER A 311 1.40 0.88 15.44
N ASP A 312 2.36 0.33 16.17
CA ASP A 312 3.42 -0.48 15.58
C ASP A 312 2.95 -1.92 15.27
N ILE A 313 3.56 -2.60 14.29
CA ILE A 313 3.45 -4.04 14.06
C ILE A 313 4.33 -4.90 14.98
N PHE A 314 5.09 -4.34 15.94
CA PHE A 314 5.92 -5.14 16.88
C PHE A 314 5.38 -5.46 18.30
N PHE A 315 4.31 -4.82 18.79
CA PHE A 315 3.54 -5.28 19.98
C PHE A 315 2.86 -6.67 19.90
N ASP A 316 2.60 -7.30 21.05
CA ASP A 316 1.84 -8.54 21.16
C ASP A 316 0.32 -8.28 21.29
N PRO A 317 -0.56 -9.01 20.57
CA PRO A 317 -2.00 -8.90 20.74
C PRO A 317 -2.42 -9.00 22.21
N GLY A 318 -3.40 -8.19 22.62
CA GLY A 318 -3.87 -8.16 24.01
C GLY A 318 -4.41 -9.52 24.48
N ASP A 319 -4.94 -10.30 23.55
CA ASP A 319 -5.47 -11.64 23.74
C ASP A 319 -4.43 -12.76 23.46
N LEU A 320 -3.14 -12.44 23.37
CA LEU A 320 -2.10 -13.45 23.06
C LEU A 320 -2.15 -14.67 24.00
N THR A 321 -2.40 -14.45 25.29
CA THR A 321 -2.50 -15.57 26.27
C THR A 321 -3.71 -16.46 25.97
N GLU A 322 -4.83 -15.88 25.53
CA GLU A 322 -6.01 -16.62 25.12
C GLU A 322 -5.77 -17.35 23.79
N LEU A 323 -5.19 -16.68 22.80
CA LEU A 323 -4.79 -17.30 21.54
C LEU A 323 -3.83 -18.48 21.75
N GLN A 324 -2.87 -18.34 22.67
CA GLN A 324 -1.94 -19.42 23.03
C GLN A 324 -2.67 -20.58 23.72
N ALA A 325 -3.63 -20.30 24.60
CA ALA A 325 -4.41 -21.33 25.27
C ALA A 325 -5.34 -22.08 24.30
N ILE A 326 -5.91 -21.39 23.30
CA ILE A 326 -6.81 -21.99 22.32
C ILE A 326 -6.01 -22.74 21.24
N PHE A 327 -5.01 -22.10 20.64
CA PHE A 327 -4.37 -22.59 19.41
C PHE A 327 -2.95 -23.08 19.60
N GLY A 328 -2.29 -22.79 20.73
CA GLY A 328 -0.87 -23.05 20.93
C GLY A 328 -0.46 -24.52 20.78
N ASP A 329 -1.31 -25.44 21.24
CA ASP A 329 -1.09 -26.88 21.10
C ASP A 329 -1.69 -27.46 19.79
N GLN A 330 -2.52 -26.68 19.09
CA GLN A 330 -3.21 -27.10 17.87
C GLN A 330 -2.45 -26.71 16.60
N LEU A 331 -1.64 -25.64 16.65
CA LEU A 331 -0.94 -25.08 15.52
C LEU A 331 0.58 -25.30 15.61
N PRO A 332 1.26 -25.57 14.49
CA PRO A 332 2.72 -25.44 14.42
C PRO A 332 3.16 -24.03 14.86
N LYS A 333 4.35 -23.91 15.45
CA LYS A 333 4.88 -22.63 15.97
C LYS A 333 4.86 -21.50 14.93
N ASP A 334 5.24 -21.81 13.69
CA ASP A 334 5.27 -20.81 12.61
C ASP A 334 3.86 -20.38 12.20
N ALA A 335 2.91 -21.32 12.13
CA ALA A 335 1.51 -21.01 11.84
C ALA A 335 0.84 -20.20 12.97
N PHE A 336 1.23 -20.45 14.21
CA PHE A 336 0.78 -19.65 15.35
C PHE A 336 1.40 -18.25 15.34
N TYR A 337 2.68 -18.12 14.98
CA TYR A 337 3.31 -16.82 14.77
C TYR A 337 2.60 -16.02 13.67
N ASP A 338 2.29 -16.64 12.54
CA ASP A 338 1.53 -16.00 11.46
C ASP A 338 0.11 -15.61 11.91
N LEU A 339 -0.54 -16.43 12.74
CA LEU A 339 -1.83 -16.07 13.35
C LEU A 339 -1.72 -14.80 14.18
N ILE A 340 -0.67 -14.67 15.00
CA ILE A 340 -0.40 -13.48 15.81
C ILE A 340 -0.22 -12.26 14.90
N VAL A 341 0.65 -12.37 13.89
CA VAL A 341 0.93 -11.28 12.94
C VAL A 341 -0.34 -10.86 12.19
N ALA A 342 -1.12 -11.83 11.70
CA ALA A 342 -2.38 -11.55 11.01
C ALA A 342 -3.42 -10.92 11.94
N THR A 343 -3.58 -11.44 13.15
CA THR A 343 -4.49 -10.90 14.18
C THR A 343 -4.16 -9.44 14.45
N LYS A 344 -2.89 -9.16 14.64
CA LYS A 344 -2.38 -7.83 14.85
C LYS A 344 -2.65 -6.88 13.69
N MET A 345 -2.35 -7.30 12.46
CA MET A 345 -2.61 -6.50 11.25
C MET A 345 -4.08 -6.06 11.16
N LYS A 346 -5.01 -6.90 11.63
CA LYS A 346 -6.45 -6.60 11.67
C LYS A 346 -6.83 -5.63 12.77
N GLU A 347 -6.22 -5.72 13.95
CA GLU A 347 -6.46 -4.77 15.03
C GLU A 347 -6.07 -3.34 14.64
N ILE A 348 -4.96 -3.20 13.93
CA ILE A 348 -4.48 -1.90 13.43
C ILE A 348 -5.05 -1.53 12.06
N ILE A 349 -5.78 -2.46 11.43
CA ILE A 349 -6.43 -2.34 10.12
C ILE A 349 -5.42 -1.96 9.01
N ALA A 350 -4.32 -2.72 8.88
CA ALA A 350 -3.27 -2.45 7.90
C ALA A 350 -2.50 -3.72 7.48
N PRO A 351 -1.84 -3.74 6.29
CA PRO A 351 -2.09 -2.92 5.11
C PRO A 351 -3.35 -3.36 4.36
N ASN A 352 -3.92 -2.49 3.52
CA ASN A 352 -4.97 -2.77 2.53
C ASN A 352 -6.31 -3.31 3.08
N LEU A 353 -6.37 -3.74 4.34
CA LEU A 353 -7.60 -4.01 5.06
C LEU A 353 -8.60 -2.83 5.06
N PRO A 354 -8.18 -1.54 5.08
CA PRO A 354 -9.11 -0.43 4.94
C PRO A 354 -9.95 -0.57 3.67
N LEU A 355 -9.31 -0.80 2.52
CA LEU A 355 -9.97 -0.99 1.22
C LEU A 355 -10.92 -2.20 1.21
N TYR A 356 -10.52 -3.30 1.86
CA TYR A 356 -11.37 -4.49 1.95
C TYR A 356 -12.64 -4.23 2.76
N TYR A 357 -12.51 -3.55 3.91
CA TYR A 357 -13.63 -3.22 4.80
C TYR A 357 -14.35 -1.91 4.44
N ARG A 358 -13.88 -1.19 3.40
CA ARG A 358 -14.34 0.14 3.00
C ARG A 358 -14.33 1.14 4.15
N LEU A 359 -13.22 1.15 4.90
CA LEU A 359 -12.99 2.05 6.03
C LEU A 359 -12.02 3.15 5.62
N PRO A 360 -12.48 4.39 5.39
CA PRO A 360 -11.63 5.48 4.92
C PRO A 360 -10.40 5.69 5.81
N ALA A 361 -9.22 5.35 5.31
CA ALA A 361 -7.97 5.64 6.01
C ALA A 361 -7.37 6.96 5.51
N VAL A 362 -6.76 7.72 6.42
CA VAL A 362 -5.82 8.80 6.06
C VAL A 362 -4.62 8.25 5.29
N ASP A 363 -4.27 6.99 5.57
CA ASP A 363 -3.03 6.33 5.12
C ASP A 363 -3.05 5.82 3.67
N GLY A 364 -3.81 6.51 2.81
CA GLY A 364 -3.48 6.59 1.38
C GLY A 364 -3.91 5.44 0.48
N TYR A 365 -5.10 4.83 0.60
CA TYR A 365 -5.61 3.88 -0.42
C TYR A 365 -7.14 3.85 -0.63
N ASP A 366 -7.98 4.26 0.33
CA ASP A 366 -9.45 4.22 0.17
C ASP A 366 -10.20 5.46 0.72
N GLY A 367 -9.50 6.39 1.36
CA GLY A 367 -10.13 7.50 2.08
C GLY A 367 -10.27 8.79 1.30
N GLY A 368 -9.84 8.88 0.05
CA GLY A 368 -9.79 10.14 -0.72
C GLY A 368 -8.52 10.96 -0.51
N VAL A 369 -7.61 10.52 0.36
CA VAL A 369 -6.22 11.00 0.39
C VAL A 369 -5.40 10.02 -0.45
N LEU A 370 -4.76 10.51 -1.52
CA LEU A 370 -3.92 9.70 -2.39
C LEU A 370 -2.46 10.03 -2.12
N PRO A 371 -1.55 9.03 -2.05
CA PRO A 371 -0.13 9.24 -1.79
C PRO A 371 0.60 9.78 -3.04
N LEU A 372 0.16 10.95 -3.50
CA LEU A 372 0.73 11.70 -4.60
C LEU A 372 1.88 12.58 -4.08
N LYS A 373 2.61 13.23 -5.00
CA LYS A 373 3.68 14.16 -4.63
C LYS A 373 3.20 15.25 -3.63
N ASN A 374 1.97 15.73 -3.79
CA ASN A 374 1.39 16.75 -2.92
C ASN A 374 1.12 16.23 -1.49
N TYR A 375 0.85 14.93 -1.33
CA TYR A 375 0.70 14.32 0.00
C TYR A 375 2.04 14.28 0.73
N ILE A 376 3.15 14.07 0.01
CA ILE A 376 4.50 14.13 0.58
C ILE A 376 4.82 15.56 1.03
N GLU A 377 4.43 16.57 0.26
CA GLU A 377 4.57 17.98 0.69
C GLU A 377 3.73 18.25 1.94
N PHE A 378 2.49 17.75 1.99
CA PHE A 378 1.61 17.85 3.16
C PHE A 378 2.22 17.19 4.41
N GLN A 379 2.87 16.04 4.27
CA GLN A 379 3.54 15.35 5.38
C GLN A 379 4.63 16.20 6.06
N LYS A 380 5.29 17.11 5.33
CA LYS A 380 6.30 18.03 5.90
C LYS A 380 5.74 19.00 6.94
N LEU A 381 4.42 19.15 7.03
CA LEU A 381 3.78 19.98 8.06
C LEU A 381 3.96 19.41 9.47
N PHE A 382 4.13 18.09 9.62
CA PHE A 382 4.18 17.43 10.93
C PHE A 382 5.15 16.23 11.02
N LEU A 383 5.85 15.90 9.93
CA LEU A 383 6.98 14.98 9.94
C LEU A 383 8.30 15.71 9.68
N ASP A 384 9.37 15.18 10.27
CA ASP A 384 10.73 15.61 9.94
C ASP A 384 11.02 15.28 8.46
N PRO A 385 11.33 16.27 7.60
CA PRO A 385 11.63 16.03 6.19
C PRO A 385 12.72 14.99 5.94
N ALA A 386 13.67 14.81 6.87
CA ALA A 386 14.72 13.80 6.76
C ALA A 386 14.22 12.37 6.97
N LEU A 387 13.06 12.19 7.61
CA LEU A 387 12.45 10.89 7.90
C LEU A 387 11.37 10.49 6.88
N ILE A 388 10.97 11.40 5.99
CA ILE A 388 9.90 11.13 5.03
C ILE A 388 10.36 10.13 3.97
N GLN A 389 9.66 9.00 3.88
CA GLN A 389 9.88 7.97 2.86
C GLN A 389 8.82 8.07 1.77
N THR A 390 9.28 8.24 0.52
CA THR A 390 8.43 8.41 -0.68
C THR A 390 7.42 7.27 -0.90
N ASP A 391 7.80 6.03 -0.58
CA ASP A 391 6.95 4.84 -0.68
C ASP A 391 6.43 4.36 0.69
N GLY A 392 6.69 5.11 1.77
CA GLY A 392 6.32 4.75 3.14
C GLY A 392 4.87 5.13 3.47
N ARG A 393 4.22 4.31 4.30
CA ARG A 393 2.91 4.68 4.87
C ARG A 393 3.11 5.71 5.98
N LEU A 394 2.17 6.64 6.14
CA LEU A 394 2.22 7.67 7.18
C LEU A 394 2.32 7.03 8.57
N ARG A 395 1.59 5.93 8.84
CA ARG A 395 1.67 5.24 10.13
C ARG A 395 3.07 4.82 10.53
N GLU A 396 3.90 4.42 9.56
CA GLU A 396 5.22 3.84 9.81
C GLU A 396 6.25 4.94 10.10
N GLN A 397 5.86 6.19 9.86
CA GLN A 397 6.71 7.37 10.00
C GLN A 397 6.33 8.19 11.24
N LEU A 398 5.11 7.99 11.78
CA LEU A 398 4.62 8.67 12.97
C LEU A 398 5.16 8.04 14.25
N LYS A 399 5.69 8.89 15.15
CA LYS A 399 6.12 8.51 16.50
C LYS A 399 5.16 8.94 17.60
N SER A 400 4.30 9.91 17.30
CA SER A 400 3.30 10.48 18.19
C SER A 400 2.08 10.89 17.37
N ILE A 401 0.96 11.15 18.07
CA ILE A 401 -0.23 11.72 17.45
C ILE A 401 0.13 13.12 16.93
N PRO A 402 -0.12 13.43 15.64
CA PRO A 402 0.09 14.78 15.10
C PRO A 402 -0.71 15.84 15.83
N ASP A 403 -0.32 17.11 15.67
CA ASP A 403 -1.15 18.24 16.09
C ASP A 403 -2.56 18.10 15.51
N ALA A 404 -3.56 18.32 16.35
CA ALA A 404 -4.94 18.05 16.02
C ALA A 404 -5.43 18.86 14.83
N ARG A 405 -4.86 20.04 14.53
CA ARG A 405 -5.23 20.81 13.34
C ARG A 405 -5.04 20.02 12.04
N TRP A 406 -4.01 19.16 11.97
CA TRP A 406 -3.73 18.34 10.80
C TRP A 406 -4.68 17.14 10.73
N LEU A 407 -5.03 16.58 11.88
CA LEU A 407 -6.02 15.51 12.00
C LEU A 407 -7.40 16.02 11.61
N ASP A 408 -7.77 17.21 12.07
CA ASP A 408 -9.02 17.91 11.77
C ASP A 408 -9.13 18.16 10.26
N LEU A 409 -8.11 18.77 9.66
CA LEU A 409 -8.05 19.04 8.21
C LEU A 409 -8.12 17.75 7.36
N MET A 410 -7.53 16.65 7.82
CA MET A 410 -7.64 15.35 7.14
C MET A 410 -8.94 14.62 7.45
N ASN A 411 -9.87 15.19 8.22
CA ASN A 411 -11.07 14.50 8.71
C ASN A 411 -10.74 13.17 9.45
N ALA A 412 -9.60 13.12 10.14
CA ALA A 412 -9.16 11.97 10.94
C ALA A 412 -9.91 11.93 12.27
N LYS A 413 -11.15 11.45 12.24
CA LYS A 413 -12.01 11.35 13.42
C LYS A 413 -11.58 10.25 14.36
N TYR A 414 -11.07 9.13 13.86
CA TYR A 414 -10.68 8.01 14.69
C TYR A 414 -9.16 7.79 14.67
N ILE A 415 -8.55 7.67 15.85
CA ILE A 415 -7.11 7.40 15.97
C ILE A 415 -6.92 6.05 16.65
N ILE A 416 -6.19 5.14 16.01
CA ILE A 416 -5.89 3.82 16.58
C ILE A 416 -4.47 3.82 17.14
N THR A 417 -4.31 3.45 18.41
CA THR A 417 -3.01 3.20 19.05
C THR A 417 -2.98 1.85 19.74
N ASP A 418 -1.81 1.24 19.84
CA ASP A 418 -1.62 0.13 20.79
C ASP A 418 -1.55 0.64 22.23
N LYS A 419 -1.51 -0.35 23.14
CA LYS A 419 -1.42 -0.18 24.59
C LYS A 419 0.02 -0.29 25.13
N VAL A 420 1.03 -0.45 24.27
CA VAL A 420 2.43 -0.66 24.72
C VAL A 420 2.98 0.56 25.46
N GLY A 421 2.52 1.75 25.12
CA GLY A 421 2.91 2.99 25.79
C GLY A 421 2.27 3.19 27.17
N ASP A 422 1.33 2.34 27.57
CA ASP A 422 0.61 2.47 28.83
C ASP A 422 1.46 1.90 29.97
N GLN A 423 1.55 2.61 31.09
CA GLN A 423 2.50 2.27 32.14
C GLN A 423 1.86 2.34 33.52
N TRP A 424 2.26 1.41 34.38
CA TRP A 424 1.84 1.37 35.78
C TRP A 424 2.61 2.38 36.62
N TYR A 425 1.89 3.22 37.37
CA TYR A 425 2.43 4.08 38.42
C TYR A 425 1.64 3.84 39.71
N ASP A 426 2.34 3.52 40.80
CA ASP A 426 1.74 3.29 42.12
C ASP A 426 0.48 2.39 42.09
N GLY A 427 0.58 1.27 41.36
CA GLY A 427 -0.51 0.28 41.23
C GLY A 427 -1.67 0.71 40.30
N VAL A 428 -1.54 1.80 39.56
CA VAL A 428 -2.55 2.32 38.63
C VAL A 428 -1.99 2.35 37.22
N LEU A 429 -2.70 1.77 36.25
CA LEU A 429 -2.31 1.83 34.84
C LEU A 429 -2.69 3.19 34.26
N HIS A 430 -1.77 3.84 33.56
CA HIS A 430 -2.01 5.12 32.91
C HIS A 430 -1.91 5.00 31.39
N ASP A 431 -2.86 5.60 30.70
CA ASP A 431 -2.75 5.92 29.29
C ASP A 431 -1.80 7.10 29.12
N LEU A 432 -0.69 6.89 28.41
CA LEU A 432 0.36 7.91 28.22
C LEU A 432 0.50 8.36 26.76
N ARG A 433 -0.43 7.95 25.88
CA ARG A 433 -0.32 8.21 24.43
C ARG A 433 -0.61 9.65 24.06
N LEU A 434 -1.53 10.29 24.77
CA LEU A 434 -1.88 11.70 24.58
C LEU A 434 -1.25 12.54 25.69
N THR A 435 -0.43 13.50 25.29
CA THR A 435 0.21 14.44 26.21
C THR A 435 -0.41 15.83 26.05
N THR A 436 -0.61 16.50 27.17
CA THR A 436 -1.16 17.86 27.19
C THR A 436 -0.18 18.80 27.87
N PRO A 437 0.53 19.65 27.10
CA PRO A 437 1.26 20.76 27.69
C PRO A 437 0.26 21.75 28.29
N VAL A 438 0.56 22.27 29.48
CA VAL A 438 -0.26 23.27 30.16
C VAL A 438 0.49 24.61 30.07
N ALA A 439 -0.08 25.59 29.37
CA ALA A 439 0.49 26.93 29.36
C ALA A 439 0.26 27.63 30.71
N ALA A 440 1.06 28.65 31.02
CA ALA A 440 0.90 29.41 32.26
C ALA A 440 -0.49 30.05 32.32
N ASN A 441 -1.22 29.77 33.41
CA ASN A 441 -2.57 30.27 33.67
C ASN A 441 -3.63 29.78 32.66
N GLU A 442 -3.31 28.76 31.86
CA GLU A 442 -4.30 28.08 31.04
C GLU A 442 -5.07 27.08 31.90
N VAL A 443 -6.40 27.08 31.75
CA VAL A 443 -7.29 26.14 32.43
C VAL A 443 -7.61 25.02 31.45
N VAL A 444 -7.05 23.83 31.70
CA VAL A 444 -7.37 22.63 30.93
C VAL A 444 -8.55 21.94 31.61
N SER A 445 -9.72 21.98 30.98
CA SER A 445 -10.93 21.33 31.50
C SER A 445 -11.22 20.01 30.79
N THR A 446 -11.62 19.00 31.55
CA THR A 446 -12.24 17.77 31.02
C THR A 446 -13.58 17.52 31.72
N THR A 447 -14.61 17.26 30.92
CA THR A 447 -16.01 17.14 31.35
C THR A 447 -16.58 15.74 31.15
N ARG A 448 -15.90 14.88 30.40
CA ARG A 448 -16.33 13.50 30.16
C ARG A 448 -15.38 12.56 30.89
N LEU A 449 -15.77 12.21 32.11
CA LEU A 449 -14.98 11.40 33.03
C LEU A 449 -15.58 10.01 33.21
N PRO A 450 -14.77 9.03 33.62
CA PRO A 450 -15.27 7.74 34.06
C PRO A 450 -16.43 7.84 35.06
N ALA A 451 -17.45 6.99 34.92
CA ALA A 451 -18.56 6.89 35.88
C ALA A 451 -18.17 6.28 37.24
N LEU A 452 -16.87 6.06 37.46
CA LEU A 452 -16.27 5.54 38.68
C LEU A 452 -16.49 6.53 39.83
N ARG A 453 -16.99 6.04 40.96
CA ARG A 453 -16.94 6.78 42.22
C ARG A 453 -15.49 6.74 42.71
N ALA A 454 -14.85 7.87 42.85
CA ALA A 454 -13.44 7.94 43.19
C ALA A 454 -13.24 8.79 44.44
N ASP A 455 -12.22 8.43 45.23
CA ASP A 455 -11.73 9.19 46.39
C ASP A 455 -10.33 9.77 46.16
N ALA A 456 -9.72 9.45 45.01
CA ALA A 456 -8.43 9.97 44.60
C ALA A 456 -8.26 10.09 43.07
N LEU A 457 -7.30 10.94 42.68
CA LEU A 457 -6.83 11.16 41.32
C LEU A 457 -5.33 10.88 41.27
N SER A 458 -4.90 9.97 40.39
CA SER A 458 -3.49 9.84 40.02
C SER A 458 -3.18 10.70 38.80
N VAL A 459 -2.08 11.45 38.88
CA VAL A 459 -1.61 12.38 37.86
C VAL A 459 -0.18 12.03 37.48
N VAL A 460 0.05 11.65 36.22
CA VAL A 460 1.38 11.48 35.64
C VAL A 460 1.75 12.76 34.89
N TYR A 461 2.88 13.37 35.25
CA TYR A 461 3.33 14.65 34.72
C TYR A 461 4.85 14.68 34.48
N SER A 462 5.31 15.68 33.75
CA SER A 462 6.72 16.10 33.70
C SER A 462 6.83 17.61 33.80
N ASP A 463 7.81 18.12 34.54
CA ASP A 463 8.12 19.55 34.64
C ASP A 463 9.64 19.78 34.51
N PRO A 464 10.11 20.59 33.56
CA PRO A 464 11.53 20.86 33.36
C PRO A 464 12.19 21.64 34.51
N ARG A 465 11.41 22.29 35.39
CA ARG A 465 11.96 23.19 36.43
C ARG A 465 12.43 22.45 37.68
N GLY A 466 11.90 21.23 37.93
CA GLY A 466 12.30 20.34 39.01
C GLY A 466 12.20 20.95 40.41
N LYS A 467 11.11 20.64 41.11
CA LYS A 467 10.68 21.08 42.46
C LYS A 467 9.83 22.36 42.51
N GLY A 468 8.67 22.27 43.16
CA GLY A 468 7.81 23.41 43.47
C GLY A 468 6.31 23.10 43.41
N THR A 469 5.50 24.16 43.42
CA THR A 469 4.07 24.06 43.08
C THR A 469 3.94 24.04 41.56
N LEU A 470 3.33 22.99 41.04
CA LEU A 470 3.17 22.73 39.61
C LEU A 470 1.86 23.33 39.07
N GLY A 471 0.87 23.46 39.94
CA GLY A 471 -0.43 23.97 39.58
C GLY A 471 -1.49 23.59 40.60
N GLN A 472 -2.73 23.71 40.18
CA GLN A 472 -3.91 23.42 40.98
C GLN A 472 -4.91 22.64 40.13
N ILE A 473 -5.54 21.62 40.73
CA ILE A 473 -6.59 20.82 40.12
C ILE A 473 -7.88 21.07 40.89
N GLU A 474 -8.88 21.58 40.21
CA GLU A 474 -10.24 21.69 40.74
C GLU A 474 -11.07 20.50 40.28
N VAL A 475 -11.65 19.79 41.24
CA VAL A 475 -12.49 18.62 41.06
C VAL A 475 -13.92 19.01 41.40
N THR A 476 -14.82 18.99 40.42
CA THR A 476 -16.25 19.24 40.64
C THR A 476 -17.00 17.91 40.65
N PHE A 477 -17.83 17.68 41.65
CA PHE A 477 -18.60 16.46 41.82
C PHE A 477 -20.03 16.59 41.27
N GLU A 478 -20.73 15.47 41.09
CA GLU A 478 -22.12 15.47 40.59
C GLU A 478 -23.11 16.24 41.49
N ASP A 479 -22.85 16.31 42.79
CA ASP A 479 -23.67 17.05 43.76
C ASP A 479 -23.46 18.58 43.72
N GLY A 480 -22.57 19.06 42.83
CA GLY A 480 -22.23 20.46 42.66
C GLY A 480 -21.17 20.99 43.62
N SER A 481 -20.69 20.17 44.56
CA SER A 481 -19.54 20.52 45.38
C SER A 481 -18.25 20.49 44.56
N ALA A 482 -17.26 21.30 44.96
CA ALA A 482 -15.96 21.34 44.32
C ALA A 482 -14.84 21.28 45.37
N GLN A 483 -13.74 20.59 45.04
CA GLN A 483 -12.54 20.56 45.85
C GLN A 483 -11.33 21.03 45.05
N GLN A 484 -10.50 21.83 45.69
CA GLN A 484 -9.27 22.35 45.10
C GLN A 484 -8.07 21.60 45.67
N LEU A 485 -7.35 20.89 44.80
CA LEU A 485 -6.21 20.05 45.11
C LEU A 485 -4.94 20.70 44.58
N MET A 486 -3.93 20.87 45.43
CA MET A 486 -2.67 21.47 45.02
C MET A 486 -1.77 20.43 44.35
N LEU A 487 -1.37 20.66 43.11
CA LEU A 487 -0.42 19.81 42.41
C LEU A 487 1.01 20.23 42.81
N ARG A 488 1.64 19.47 43.70
CA ARG A 488 3.01 19.70 44.16
C ARG A 488 3.94 18.64 43.59
N ASP A 489 5.18 19.03 43.31
CA ASP A 489 6.21 18.11 42.86
C ASP A 489 6.72 17.22 44.02
N GLN A 490 5.87 16.28 44.43
CA GLN A 490 6.13 15.25 45.44
C GLN A 490 5.73 13.89 44.89
N PRO A 491 6.51 13.35 43.93
CA PRO A 491 6.15 12.11 43.25
C PRO A 491 6.15 10.93 44.20
N LEU A 492 5.14 10.07 44.06
CA LEU A 492 5.11 8.73 44.66
C LEU A 492 6.04 7.78 43.91
N GLU A 493 6.11 7.96 42.59
CA GLU A 493 6.96 7.16 41.71
C GLU A 493 7.46 8.04 40.55
N THR A 494 8.65 7.76 40.05
CA THR A 494 9.23 8.43 38.88
C THR A 494 9.88 7.39 37.98
N LYS A 495 9.50 7.39 36.69
CA LYS A 495 10.00 6.48 35.66
C LYS A 495 10.26 7.30 34.40
N GLU A 496 11.42 7.08 33.76
CA GLU A 496 11.73 7.67 32.45
C GLU A 496 11.52 9.19 32.34
N GLY A 497 11.80 9.93 33.41
CA GLY A 497 11.62 11.40 33.46
C GLY A 497 10.17 11.87 33.63
N ARG A 498 9.24 10.95 33.90
CA ARG A 498 7.84 11.22 34.28
C ARG A 498 7.62 10.89 35.74
N SER A 499 6.85 11.72 36.41
CA SER A 499 6.56 11.67 37.84
C SER A 499 5.07 11.48 38.05
N ALA A 500 4.70 10.64 39.01
CA ALA A 500 3.31 10.38 39.36
C ALA A 500 2.99 10.86 40.78
N VAL A 501 1.85 11.51 40.95
CA VAL A 501 1.34 11.96 42.25
C VAL A 501 -0.12 11.54 42.42
N ARG A 502 -0.51 11.21 43.65
CA ARG A 502 -1.90 10.90 44.02
C ARG A 502 -2.46 12.04 44.86
N LEU A 503 -3.61 12.56 44.44
CA LEU A 503 -4.36 13.60 45.14
C LEU A 503 -5.66 13.00 45.68
N THR A 504 -5.94 13.16 46.96
CA THR A 504 -7.08 12.50 47.63
C THR A 504 -8.09 13.52 48.15
N TRP A 505 -9.38 13.16 48.16
CA TRP A 505 -10.49 14.00 48.67
C TRP A 505 -11.40 13.31 49.69
N GLY A 506 -11.01 12.14 50.19
CA GLY A 506 -11.60 11.49 51.35
C GLY A 506 -12.64 10.42 51.01
N LEU A 507 -13.85 10.80 50.56
CA LEU A 507 -14.95 9.85 50.31
C LEU A 507 -15.18 9.61 48.80
N PRO A 508 -15.51 8.36 48.39
CA PRO A 508 -15.81 8.05 46.98
C PRO A 508 -17.03 8.80 46.44
N GLN A 509 -16.78 9.70 45.49
CA GLN A 509 -17.79 10.52 44.81
C GLN A 509 -17.62 10.45 43.29
N ARG A 510 -18.71 10.70 42.55
CA ARG A 510 -18.65 10.79 41.09
C ARG A 510 -18.12 12.17 40.70
N VAL A 511 -17.06 12.16 39.91
CA VAL A 511 -16.45 13.39 39.40
C VAL A 511 -17.18 13.80 38.12
N LYS A 512 -17.70 15.02 38.12
CA LYS A 512 -18.41 15.62 36.98
C LYS A 512 -17.45 16.34 36.03
N SER A 513 -16.48 17.07 36.57
CA SER A 513 -15.46 17.75 35.76
C SER A 513 -14.17 17.94 36.53
N LEU A 514 -13.07 18.03 35.79
CA LEU A 514 -11.74 18.37 36.31
C LEU A 514 -11.22 19.59 35.54
N GLN A 515 -10.65 20.54 36.28
CA GLN A 515 -9.95 21.70 35.71
C GLN A 515 -8.53 21.73 36.25
N VAL A 516 -7.53 21.71 35.37
CA VAL A 516 -6.12 21.81 35.73
C VAL A 516 -5.62 23.18 35.34
N THR A 517 -5.14 23.94 36.34
CA THR A 517 -4.43 25.20 36.12
C THR A 517 -2.96 24.97 36.42
N GLY A 518 -2.12 25.06 35.39
CA GLY A 518 -0.69 24.79 35.50
C GLY A 518 0.17 26.02 35.38
N VAL A 519 1.42 25.83 35.75
CA VAL A 519 2.54 26.72 35.43
C VAL A 519 3.12 26.39 34.04
N ALA A 520 3.77 27.38 33.41
CA ALA A 520 4.45 27.15 32.13
C ALA A 520 5.48 26.01 32.23
N GLY A 521 5.42 25.08 31.27
CA GLY A 521 6.32 23.94 31.16
C GLY A 521 5.80 22.64 31.76
N LEU A 522 4.69 22.67 32.53
CA LEU A 522 4.02 21.46 33.00
C LEU A 522 3.44 20.70 31.80
N THR A 523 3.74 19.40 31.71
CA THR A 523 3.11 18.50 30.74
C THR A 523 2.40 17.39 31.49
N LEU A 524 1.12 17.22 31.24
CA LEU A 524 0.32 16.10 31.73
C LEU A 524 0.44 14.95 30.73
N HIS A 525 0.78 13.75 31.22
CA HIS A 525 0.90 12.55 30.39
C HIS A 525 -0.26 11.59 30.57
N GLY A 526 -0.86 11.51 31.77
CA GLY A 526 -1.99 10.61 32.01
C GLY A 526 -2.67 10.85 33.34
N LEU A 527 -3.99 10.62 33.38
CA LEU A 527 -4.80 10.73 34.59
C LEU A 527 -5.57 9.43 34.85
N ALA A 528 -5.87 9.16 36.12
CA ALA A 528 -6.75 8.07 36.51
C ALA A 528 -7.54 8.40 37.77
N LEU A 529 -8.84 8.13 37.74
CA LEU A 529 -9.69 8.14 38.93
C LEU A 529 -9.50 6.84 39.69
N ILE A 530 -9.44 6.90 41.02
CA ILE A 530 -9.18 5.76 41.90
C ILE A 530 -10.28 5.69 42.96
N ASP A 531 -10.86 4.51 43.11
CA ASP A 531 -11.59 4.09 44.30
C ASP A 531 -10.67 3.23 45.16
N GLN A 532 -10.05 3.82 46.17
CA GLN A 532 -9.13 3.09 47.04
C GLN A 532 -9.84 2.02 47.87
N THR A 533 -11.14 2.19 48.15
CA THR A 533 -11.92 1.23 48.93
C THR A 533 -12.26 -0.02 48.13
N ALA A 534 -12.56 0.14 46.84
CA ALA A 534 -12.82 -0.97 45.94
C ALA A 534 -11.54 -1.55 45.29
N GLY A 535 -10.39 -0.88 45.43
CA GLY A 535 -9.17 -1.22 44.71
C GLY A 535 -9.33 -1.07 43.19
N ALA A 536 -10.26 -0.20 42.76
CA ALA A 536 -10.59 0.01 41.36
C ALA A 536 -10.01 1.34 40.88
N PHE A 537 -9.61 1.39 39.61
CA PHE A 537 -9.21 2.63 38.97
C PHE A 537 -9.70 2.66 37.52
N GLN A 538 -9.82 3.86 36.98
CA GLN A 538 -10.12 4.04 35.56
C GLN A 538 -9.33 5.21 35.01
N SER A 539 -8.44 4.90 34.07
CA SER A 539 -7.62 5.87 33.35
C SER A 539 -8.47 6.64 32.33
N PHE A 540 -8.12 7.89 32.11
CA PHE A 540 -8.78 8.73 31.11
C PHE A 540 -7.79 9.76 30.57
N VAL A 541 -8.13 10.30 29.41
CA VAL A 541 -7.29 11.25 28.69
C VAL A 541 -7.58 12.67 29.17
N VAL A 542 -6.51 13.45 29.34
CA VAL A 542 -6.60 14.91 29.37
C VAL A 542 -6.27 15.40 27.99
N ALA A 543 -7.28 15.90 27.28
CA ALA A 543 -7.11 16.61 26.03
C ALA A 543 -7.58 18.05 26.24
N PRO A 544 -6.89 19.07 25.68
CA PRO A 544 -7.38 20.43 25.71
C PRO A 544 -8.83 20.47 25.21
N GLN A 545 -9.72 21.10 26.00
CA GLN A 545 -11.13 21.30 25.65
C GLN A 545 -11.93 20.00 25.38
N GLY A 546 -11.43 18.83 25.82
CA GLY A 546 -12.11 17.55 25.58
C GLY A 546 -12.05 17.08 24.12
N GLN A 547 -11.01 17.50 23.38
CA GLN A 547 -10.83 17.20 21.96
C GLN A 547 -10.80 15.70 21.63
N PHE A 548 -10.14 14.89 22.46
CA PHE A 548 -10.05 13.43 22.26
C PHE A 548 -10.76 12.67 23.37
N GLU A 549 -11.40 11.57 22.99
CA GLU A 549 -12.01 10.61 23.92
C GLU A 549 -11.68 9.18 23.54
N VAL A 550 -11.38 8.34 24.53
CA VAL A 550 -11.26 6.89 24.30
C VAL A 550 -12.66 6.30 24.15
N VAL A 551 -12.99 5.84 22.94
CA VAL A 551 -14.30 5.26 22.61
C VAL A 551 -14.28 3.73 22.46
N HIS A 552 -13.08 3.17 22.31
CA HIS A 552 -12.85 1.73 22.34
C HIS A 552 -11.52 1.44 23.04
N SER A 553 -11.52 0.46 23.93
CA SER A 553 -10.30 -0.04 24.59
C SER A 553 -10.40 -1.55 24.76
N GLY A 554 -9.92 -2.29 23.75
CA GLY A 554 -9.89 -3.74 23.70
C GLY A 554 -8.45 -4.20 23.46
N ASP A 555 -8.18 -4.81 22.30
CA ASP A 555 -6.80 -5.16 21.91
C ASP A 555 -5.97 -3.91 21.60
N VAL A 556 -6.62 -2.91 21.00
CA VAL A 556 -6.10 -1.56 20.74
C VAL A 556 -7.01 -0.51 21.39
N LYS A 557 -6.53 0.74 21.41
CA LYS A 557 -7.34 1.90 21.80
C LYS A 557 -7.75 2.67 20.56
N ILE A 558 -9.01 3.09 20.52
CA ILE A 558 -9.52 4.04 19.52
C ILE A 558 -9.90 5.32 20.24
N TYR A 559 -9.30 6.43 19.81
CA TYR A 559 -9.68 7.77 20.24
C TYR A 559 -10.60 8.38 19.18
N GLU A 560 -11.71 8.97 19.62
CA GLU A 560 -12.55 9.84 18.79
C GLU A 560 -12.08 11.29 18.96
N ASN A 561 -11.78 11.94 17.84
CA ASN A 561 -11.53 13.37 17.71
C ASN A 561 -12.86 14.10 17.53
N ARG A 562 -13.19 14.96 18.49
CA ARG A 562 -14.47 15.67 18.57
C ARG A 562 -14.47 17.04 17.89
N THR A 563 -13.30 17.54 17.52
CA THR A 563 -13.14 18.83 16.82
C THR A 563 -12.87 18.66 15.33
N VAL A 564 -12.94 17.42 14.84
CA VAL A 564 -12.64 17.07 13.45
C VAL A 564 -13.46 17.90 12.47
N LEU A 565 -12.82 18.42 11.42
CA LEU A 565 -13.54 19.12 10.35
C LEU A 565 -14.29 18.09 9.49
N PRO A 566 -15.49 18.43 9.00
CA PRO A 566 -16.20 17.58 8.07
C PRO A 566 -15.43 17.46 6.75
N ARG A 567 -15.79 16.49 5.91
CA ARG A 567 -15.14 16.28 4.61
C ARG A 567 -15.26 17.46 3.66
N ALA A 568 -16.32 18.25 3.81
CA ALA A 568 -16.52 19.50 3.11
C ALA A 568 -16.87 20.60 4.10
N PHE A 569 -16.19 21.74 4.03
CA PHE A 569 -16.43 22.92 4.87
C PHE A 569 -16.11 24.18 4.07
N CYS A 570 -16.64 25.35 4.48
CA CYS A 570 -16.20 26.60 3.88
C CYS A 570 -15.25 27.36 4.78
N VAL A 571 -14.37 28.10 4.11
CA VAL A 571 -13.49 29.09 4.72
C VAL A 571 -13.63 30.42 4.01
N SER A 572 -13.14 31.46 4.66
CA SER A 572 -13.23 32.84 4.17
C SER A 572 -11.91 33.59 4.19
N GLN A 573 -10.93 33.11 4.96
CA GLN A 573 -9.58 33.62 4.90
C GLN A 573 -8.81 32.81 3.85
N VAL A 574 -8.18 33.53 2.93
CA VAL A 574 -7.47 32.94 1.80
C VAL A 574 -6.07 33.49 1.80
N LEU A 575 -5.09 32.60 1.87
CA LEU A 575 -3.69 32.92 1.66
C LEU A 575 -3.26 32.34 0.32
N SER A 576 -2.51 33.11 -0.47
CA SER A 576 -1.97 32.63 -1.74
C SER A 576 -0.51 32.26 -1.59
N ALA A 577 -0.14 31.08 -2.07
CA ALA A 577 1.23 30.60 -2.10
C ALA A 577 1.73 30.46 -3.54
N ALA A 578 2.90 31.02 -3.84
CA ALA A 578 3.53 30.94 -5.15
C ALA A 578 4.07 29.54 -5.48
N ASN A 579 4.38 28.74 -4.45
CA ASN A 579 4.87 27.38 -4.57
C ASN A 579 4.58 26.56 -3.30
N ASP A 580 4.82 25.24 -3.37
CA ASP A 580 4.51 24.32 -2.28
C ASP A 580 5.36 24.59 -1.02
N GLU A 581 6.59 25.09 -1.17
CA GLU A 581 7.45 25.47 -0.03
C GLU A 581 6.87 26.65 0.75
N GLN A 582 6.40 27.69 0.06
CA GLN A 582 5.73 28.83 0.69
C GLN A 582 4.41 28.39 1.34
N ALA A 583 3.66 27.48 0.72
CA ALA A 583 2.43 26.95 1.31
C ALA A 583 2.71 26.21 2.63
N VAL A 584 3.74 25.35 2.66
CA VAL A 584 4.19 24.69 3.90
C VAL A 584 4.56 25.73 4.97
N GLN A 585 5.31 26.77 4.62
CA GLN A 585 5.70 27.83 5.56
C GLN A 585 4.48 28.59 6.12
N LEU A 586 3.50 28.94 5.26
CA LEU A 586 2.28 29.63 5.67
C LEU A 586 1.40 28.78 6.59
N MET A 587 1.38 27.47 6.40
CA MET A 587 0.59 26.55 7.21
C MET A 587 1.29 26.18 8.54
N GLN A 588 2.62 26.13 8.58
CA GLN A 588 3.37 25.76 9.79
C GLN A 588 3.33 26.82 10.92
N VAL A 589 2.86 28.04 10.65
CA VAL A 589 2.76 29.07 11.68
C VAL A 589 1.77 28.66 12.77
N ALA A 590 2.11 28.94 14.04
CA ALA A 590 1.32 28.49 15.18
C ALA A 590 -0.15 28.95 15.13
N GLN A 591 -0.43 30.13 14.54
CA GLN A 591 -1.78 30.68 14.42
C GLN A 591 -2.60 30.16 13.22
N PHE A 592 -2.05 29.28 12.37
CA PHE A 592 -2.81 28.72 11.26
C PHE A 592 -3.95 27.83 11.78
N ASP A 593 -5.18 28.17 11.38
CA ASP A 593 -6.41 27.47 11.73
C ASP A 593 -7.10 26.98 10.44
N PRO A 594 -7.05 25.67 10.13
CA PRO A 594 -7.64 25.12 8.92
C PRO A 594 -9.17 25.26 8.87
N ALA A 595 -9.83 25.52 10.00
CA ALA A 595 -11.26 25.77 10.03
C ALA A 595 -11.64 27.16 9.48
N LYS A 596 -10.68 28.07 9.37
CA LYS A 596 -10.90 29.47 9.00
C LYS A 596 -10.13 29.92 7.77
N THR A 597 -8.97 29.29 7.52
CA THR A 597 -7.99 29.71 6.51
C THR A 597 -7.68 28.58 5.55
N VAL A 598 -7.74 28.87 4.26
CA VAL A 598 -7.19 28.00 3.20
C VAL A 598 -5.96 28.64 2.58
N VAL A 599 -4.95 27.84 2.29
CA VAL A 599 -3.81 28.23 1.45
C VAL A 599 -4.03 27.70 0.05
N LEU A 600 -4.13 28.60 -0.95
CA LEU A 600 -4.26 28.23 -2.35
C LEU A 600 -2.89 28.25 -3.04
N SER A 601 -2.56 27.15 -3.74
CA SER A 601 -1.27 26.96 -4.40
C SER A 601 -1.42 26.78 -5.91
N GLY A 602 -1.04 27.77 -6.72
CA GLY A 602 -1.06 27.67 -8.19
C GLY A 602 -1.09 29.02 -8.92
N GLU A 603 -1.00 29.01 -10.26
CA GLU A 603 -0.99 30.22 -11.12
C GLU A 603 -2.31 31.01 -11.08
N SER A 604 -3.43 30.38 -10.69
CA SER A 604 -4.75 31.00 -10.57
C SER A 604 -4.99 31.72 -9.24
N ALA A 605 -4.06 31.62 -8.28
CA ALA A 605 -4.15 32.30 -7.00
C ALA A 605 -3.97 33.82 -7.19
N GLY A 606 -5.07 34.51 -7.52
CA GLY A 606 -5.10 35.97 -7.56
C GLY A 606 -4.75 36.56 -6.18
N PRO A 607 -4.11 37.73 -6.12
CA PRO A 607 -3.75 38.35 -4.84
C PRO A 607 -5.02 38.70 -4.06
N THR A 608 -5.24 38.03 -2.93
CA THR A 608 -6.28 38.40 -1.96
C THR A 608 -5.64 38.93 -0.70
N ASP A 609 -5.74 40.25 -0.50
CA ASP A 609 -5.06 41.01 0.55
C ASP A 609 -5.95 41.29 1.77
N HIS A 610 -7.02 40.52 1.98
CA HIS A 610 -8.03 40.84 2.99
C HIS A 610 -8.33 39.66 3.92
N LEU A 611 -7.75 39.72 5.12
CA LEU A 611 -8.12 38.91 6.28
C LEU A 611 -9.54 39.31 6.73
N VAL A 612 -10.53 38.46 6.49
CA VAL A 612 -11.87 38.62 7.07
C VAL A 612 -12.26 37.32 7.77
N THR A 613 -12.48 37.38 9.08
CA THR A 613 -12.92 36.24 9.90
C THR A 613 -14.44 36.09 9.80
N LEU A 614 -14.96 34.90 9.45
CA LEU A 614 -16.40 34.64 9.34
C LEU A 614 -16.90 33.48 10.22
N PRO A 615 -18.22 33.46 10.53
CA PRO A 615 -18.88 32.28 11.06
C PRO A 615 -18.97 31.15 10.01
N PRO A 616 -19.05 29.88 10.44
CA PRO A 616 -19.06 28.71 9.56
C PRO A 616 -20.24 28.75 8.56
N CYS A 617 -19.97 28.43 7.29
CA CYS A 617 -21.01 28.02 6.36
C CYS A 617 -21.47 26.59 6.72
N GLN A 618 -22.69 26.21 6.33
CA GLN A 618 -23.08 24.79 6.35
C GLN A 618 -22.80 24.19 4.98
N ALA A 619 -21.92 23.21 4.91
CA ALA A 619 -21.68 22.39 3.73
C ALA A 619 -22.13 20.96 4.06
N GLN A 620 -23.11 20.46 3.32
CA GLN A 620 -23.68 19.13 3.54
C GLN A 620 -23.53 18.29 2.27
N PRO A 621 -22.75 17.20 2.32
CA PRO A 621 -22.69 16.25 1.21
C PRO A 621 -24.07 15.64 0.96
N VAL A 622 -24.55 15.73 -0.28
CA VAL A 622 -25.81 15.12 -0.75
C VAL A 622 -25.51 13.78 -1.42
N THR A 623 -24.40 13.69 -2.15
CA THR A 623 -23.93 12.47 -2.81
C THR A 623 -22.42 12.41 -2.70
N TYR A 624 -21.90 11.22 -2.42
CA TYR A 624 -20.47 11.01 -2.24
C TYR A 624 -20.07 9.66 -2.83
N GLU A 625 -19.74 9.66 -4.12
CA GLU A 625 -19.32 8.51 -4.91
C GLU A 625 -17.89 8.73 -5.45
N PRO A 626 -17.17 7.67 -5.84
CA PRO A 626 -15.78 7.79 -6.29
C PRO A 626 -15.59 8.75 -7.48
N GLU A 627 -16.56 8.82 -8.40
CA GLU A 627 -16.52 9.68 -9.58
C GLU A 627 -17.40 10.93 -9.49
N HIS A 628 -18.23 11.05 -8.45
CA HIS A 628 -19.23 12.12 -8.34
C HIS A 628 -19.50 12.52 -6.89
N VAL A 629 -19.24 13.79 -6.57
CA VAL A 629 -19.49 14.36 -5.24
C VAL A 629 -20.36 15.60 -5.38
N MET A 630 -21.49 15.63 -4.68
CA MET A 630 -22.43 16.76 -4.70
C MET A 630 -22.61 17.28 -3.28
N ILE A 631 -22.45 18.59 -3.11
CA ILE A 631 -22.46 19.26 -1.81
C ILE A 631 -23.40 20.47 -1.89
N ASP A 632 -24.37 20.51 -0.99
CA ASP A 632 -25.19 21.71 -0.78
C ASP A 632 -24.45 22.63 0.20
N VAL A 633 -24.29 23.89 -0.20
CA VAL A 633 -23.54 24.91 0.52
C VAL A 633 -24.47 26.06 0.87
N ASN A 634 -24.50 26.47 2.13
CA ASN A 634 -25.14 27.69 2.58
C ASN A 634 -24.08 28.64 3.15
N ALA A 635 -23.59 29.54 2.31
CA ALA A 635 -22.52 30.48 2.61
C ALA A 635 -23.08 31.83 3.06
N SER A 636 -22.66 32.30 4.23
CA SER A 636 -23.08 33.61 4.75
C SER A 636 -22.42 34.78 4.02
N ARG A 637 -21.27 34.54 3.38
CA ARG A 637 -20.56 35.48 2.49
C ARG A 637 -19.75 34.70 1.45
N ASP A 638 -19.17 35.44 0.52
CA ASP A 638 -18.19 34.92 -0.43
C ASP A 638 -17.01 34.25 0.29
N GLY A 639 -16.59 33.10 -0.23
CA GLY A 639 -15.52 32.30 0.33
C GLY A 639 -15.18 31.11 -0.57
N TYR A 640 -14.60 30.07 0.03
CA TYR A 640 -14.24 28.84 -0.64
C TYR A 640 -14.88 27.65 0.06
N LEU A 641 -15.51 26.76 -0.71
CA LEU A 641 -15.80 25.40 -0.29
C LEU A 641 -14.51 24.59 -0.42
N VAL A 642 -14.01 24.04 0.67
CA VAL A 642 -12.89 23.09 0.69
C VAL A 642 -13.47 21.69 0.80
N LEU A 643 -13.07 20.81 -0.13
CA LEU A 643 -13.33 19.38 -0.11
C LEU A 643 -11.99 18.67 0.16
N THR A 644 -11.91 17.95 1.27
CA THR A 644 -10.67 17.31 1.74
C THR A 644 -10.35 16.02 0.97
N ASP A 645 -10.54 16.03 -0.35
CA ASP A 645 -10.17 14.97 -1.29
C ASP A 645 -8.94 15.40 -2.09
N ALA A 646 -8.11 14.44 -2.47
CA ALA A 646 -6.87 14.70 -3.21
C ALA A 646 -7.14 15.48 -4.51
N TYR A 647 -6.52 16.64 -4.67
CA TYR A 647 -6.46 17.40 -5.90
C TYR A 647 -5.74 16.58 -6.97
N TYR A 648 -6.45 16.23 -8.04
CA TYR A 648 -5.95 15.36 -9.10
C TYR A 648 -6.55 15.79 -10.46
N PRO A 649 -5.78 15.75 -11.56
CA PRO A 649 -6.29 16.08 -12.89
C PRO A 649 -7.48 15.20 -13.31
N GLY A 650 -8.44 15.78 -14.05
CA GLY A 650 -9.63 15.07 -14.53
C GLY A 650 -10.88 15.28 -13.68
N TRP A 651 -10.76 15.89 -12.49
CA TRP A 651 -11.89 16.46 -11.78
C TRP A 651 -12.34 17.77 -12.42
N THR A 652 -13.65 17.96 -12.52
CA THR A 652 -14.32 19.18 -12.96
C THR A 652 -15.34 19.59 -11.91
N ALA A 653 -15.62 20.88 -11.78
CA ALA A 653 -16.61 21.39 -10.84
C ALA A 653 -17.64 22.28 -11.52
N THR A 654 -18.85 22.28 -10.98
CA THR A 654 -19.87 23.28 -11.28
C THR A 654 -20.46 23.87 -10.01
N VAL A 655 -20.87 25.13 -10.05
CA VAL A 655 -21.64 25.81 -9.01
C VAL A 655 -22.96 26.21 -9.64
N ASP A 656 -24.07 25.67 -9.14
CA ASP A 656 -25.42 25.85 -9.68
C ASP A 656 -25.51 25.54 -11.19
N GLY A 657 -24.80 24.49 -11.62
CA GLY A 657 -24.72 24.03 -13.01
C GLY A 657 -23.83 24.88 -13.92
N GLN A 658 -23.20 25.94 -13.42
CA GLN A 658 -22.20 26.72 -14.17
C GLN A 658 -20.79 26.19 -13.91
N PRO A 659 -19.92 26.05 -14.93
CA PRO A 659 -18.54 25.62 -14.74
C PRO A 659 -17.80 26.49 -13.73
N ALA A 660 -17.03 25.85 -12.83
CA ALA A 660 -16.21 26.52 -11.84
C ALA A 660 -14.81 25.90 -11.81
N ASP A 661 -13.80 26.75 -11.56
CA ASP A 661 -12.42 26.31 -11.44
C ASP A 661 -12.18 25.59 -10.10
N ILE A 662 -11.48 24.46 -10.15
CA ILE A 662 -11.01 23.76 -8.96
C ILE A 662 -9.61 24.27 -8.64
N GLU A 663 -9.48 24.88 -7.47
CA GLU A 663 -8.20 25.33 -6.91
C GLU A 663 -7.57 24.24 -6.05
N ARG A 664 -6.23 24.24 -5.98
CA ARG A 664 -5.48 23.36 -5.07
C ARG A 664 -5.32 24.05 -3.71
N ALA A 665 -6.06 23.53 -2.73
CA ALA A 665 -6.10 24.00 -1.36
C ALA A 665 -5.19 23.18 -0.44
N ASP A 666 -4.55 23.85 0.52
CA ASP A 666 -3.81 23.24 1.63
C ASP A 666 -2.90 22.10 1.17
N LEU A 667 -2.10 22.41 0.14
CA LEU A 667 -1.15 21.55 -0.59
C LEU A 667 -1.78 20.46 -1.46
N MET A 668 -2.84 19.79 -1.00
CA MET A 668 -3.32 18.55 -1.63
C MET A 668 -4.83 18.42 -1.81
N PHE A 669 -5.65 19.36 -1.31
CA PHE A 669 -7.10 19.29 -1.35
C PHE A 669 -7.70 20.14 -2.47
N ARG A 670 -9.01 19.99 -2.69
CA ARG A 670 -9.75 20.74 -3.71
C ARG A 670 -10.50 21.88 -3.05
N ALA A 671 -10.52 23.04 -3.70
CA ALA A 671 -11.41 24.13 -3.31
C ALA A 671 -12.12 24.74 -4.51
N VAL A 672 -13.35 25.22 -4.29
CA VAL A 672 -14.14 25.94 -5.29
C VAL A 672 -14.66 27.22 -4.65
N LYS A 673 -14.55 28.33 -5.39
CA LYS A 673 -15.07 29.62 -4.93
C LYS A 673 -16.60 29.59 -4.91
N VAL A 674 -17.20 30.05 -3.83
CA VAL A 674 -18.66 30.18 -3.66
C VAL A 674 -19.00 31.59 -3.22
N SER A 675 -20.07 32.16 -3.78
CA SER A 675 -20.60 33.46 -3.33
C SER A 675 -21.46 33.30 -2.08
N ALA A 676 -21.84 34.42 -1.47
CA ALA A 676 -22.87 34.45 -0.44
C ALA A 676 -24.20 33.88 -0.97
N GLY A 677 -24.80 32.92 -0.28
CA GLY A 677 -26.07 32.31 -0.65
C GLY A 677 -26.12 30.80 -0.51
N GLN A 678 -27.20 30.22 -1.02
CA GLN A 678 -27.36 28.78 -1.16
C GLN A 678 -26.86 28.36 -2.55
N HIS A 679 -25.98 27.38 -2.58
CA HIS A 679 -25.35 26.89 -3.80
C HIS A 679 -25.31 25.36 -3.78
N ARG A 680 -25.39 24.77 -4.95
CA ARG A 680 -25.08 23.36 -5.17
C ARG A 680 -23.76 23.25 -5.91
N VAL A 681 -22.78 22.63 -5.28
CA VAL A 681 -21.46 22.38 -5.87
C VAL A 681 -21.36 20.91 -6.25
N GLU A 682 -21.09 20.65 -7.52
CA GLU A 682 -20.94 19.31 -8.07
C GLU A 682 -19.52 19.10 -8.59
N PHE A 683 -18.86 18.04 -8.12
CA PHE A 683 -17.56 17.59 -8.58
C PHE A 683 -17.73 16.30 -9.38
N CYS A 684 -17.24 16.27 -10.61
CA CYS A 684 -17.31 15.13 -11.52
C CYS A 684 -15.92 14.72 -11.99
N TYR A 685 -15.57 13.44 -11.84
CA TYR A 685 -14.32 12.88 -12.33
C TYR A 685 -14.48 12.30 -13.74
N GLN A 686 -13.94 13.01 -14.73
CA GLN A 686 -14.01 12.65 -16.14
C GLN A 686 -12.64 12.83 -16.81
N PRO A 687 -11.66 11.95 -16.53
CA PRO A 687 -10.31 12.11 -17.05
C PRO A 687 -10.25 11.95 -18.57
N GLN A 688 -9.75 12.98 -19.26
CA GLN A 688 -9.57 12.96 -20.72
C GLN A 688 -8.64 11.83 -21.17
N SER A 689 -7.63 11.49 -20.35
CA SER A 689 -6.70 10.39 -20.60
C SER A 689 -7.41 9.04 -20.76
N PHE A 690 -8.45 8.78 -19.94
CA PHE A 690 -9.28 7.58 -20.07
C PHE A 690 -10.11 7.60 -21.35
N ALA A 691 -10.79 8.71 -21.65
CA ALA A 691 -11.63 8.82 -22.84
C ALA A 691 -10.84 8.63 -24.14
N ILE A 692 -9.69 9.30 -24.26
CA ILE A 692 -8.78 9.15 -25.40
C ILE A 692 -8.29 7.70 -25.49
N GLY A 693 -7.88 7.13 -24.35
CA GLY A 693 -7.40 5.75 -24.29
C GLY A 693 -8.48 4.75 -24.74
N ALA A 694 -9.71 4.92 -24.28
CA ALA A 694 -10.85 4.09 -24.67
C ALA A 694 -11.14 4.16 -26.18
N VAL A 695 -11.10 5.35 -26.77
CA VAL A 695 -11.29 5.53 -28.22
C VAL A 695 -10.19 4.82 -29.02
N ILE A 696 -8.92 4.97 -28.62
CA ILE A 696 -7.78 4.30 -29.29
C ILE A 696 -7.91 2.77 -29.16
N SER A 697 -8.19 2.27 -27.95
CA SER A 697 -8.35 0.84 -27.69
C SER A 697 -9.51 0.25 -28.50
N LEU A 698 -10.69 0.87 -28.47
CA LEU A 698 -11.86 0.40 -29.21
C LEU A 698 -11.63 0.46 -30.73
N GLY A 699 -11.07 1.56 -31.24
CA GLY A 699 -10.70 1.69 -32.64
C GLY A 699 -9.74 0.59 -33.09
N THR A 700 -8.78 0.22 -32.23
CA THR A 700 -7.84 -0.88 -32.49
C THR A 700 -8.55 -2.24 -32.52
N VAL A 701 -9.47 -2.51 -31.58
CA VAL A 701 -10.28 -3.75 -31.60
C VAL A 701 -11.10 -3.84 -32.90
N LEU A 702 -11.78 -2.77 -33.29
CA LEU A 702 -12.58 -2.72 -34.51
C LEU A 702 -11.70 -2.95 -35.76
N ALA A 703 -10.51 -2.36 -35.80
CA ALA A 703 -9.56 -2.58 -36.88
C ALA A 703 -9.10 -4.04 -36.96
N LEU A 704 -8.79 -4.68 -35.83
CA LEU A 704 -8.40 -6.10 -35.78
C LEU A 704 -9.54 -7.02 -36.23
N VAL A 705 -10.77 -6.76 -35.79
CA VAL A 705 -11.97 -7.50 -36.23
C VAL A 705 -12.17 -7.33 -37.74
N GLY A 706 -12.03 -6.10 -38.25
CA GLY A 706 -12.11 -5.81 -39.69
C GLY A 706 -11.07 -6.58 -40.50
N VAL A 707 -9.81 -6.60 -40.05
CA VAL A 707 -8.71 -7.37 -40.67
C VAL A 707 -9.03 -8.87 -40.64
N TRP A 708 -9.53 -9.39 -39.52
CA TRP A 708 -9.89 -10.80 -39.38
C TRP A 708 -11.06 -11.20 -40.29
N LEU A 709 -12.11 -10.39 -40.37
CA LEU A 709 -13.24 -10.61 -41.28
C LEU A 709 -12.81 -10.55 -42.74
N ALA A 710 -11.96 -9.59 -43.12
CA ALA A 710 -11.41 -9.48 -44.47
C ALA A 710 -10.55 -10.71 -44.82
N ALA A 711 -9.72 -11.18 -43.88
CA ALA A 711 -8.91 -12.39 -44.07
C ALA A 711 -9.78 -13.66 -44.23
N ARG A 712 -10.89 -13.78 -43.47
CA ARG A 712 -11.85 -14.87 -43.64
C ARG A 712 -12.52 -14.85 -45.00
N ARG A 713 -13.05 -13.70 -45.44
CA ARG A 713 -13.70 -13.56 -46.75
C ARG A 713 -12.78 -13.94 -47.91
N ARG A 714 -11.48 -13.56 -47.83
CA ARG A 714 -10.49 -13.95 -48.85
C ARG A 714 -10.21 -15.45 -48.89
N ARG A 715 -10.25 -16.14 -47.75
CA ARG A 715 -10.12 -17.61 -47.71
C ARG A 715 -11.36 -18.28 -48.29
N SER A 716 -12.55 -17.82 -47.93
CA SER A 716 -13.82 -18.35 -48.44
C SER A 716 -14.07 -18.08 -49.93
N ALA A 717 -13.35 -17.13 -50.54
CA ALA A 717 -13.43 -16.83 -51.97
C ALA A 717 -12.28 -17.46 -52.79
N GLY A 718 -11.34 -18.13 -52.12
CA GLY A 718 -10.22 -18.84 -52.75
C GLY A 718 -10.31 -20.37 -52.68
N ASP A 719 -11.33 -20.89 -52.00
CA ASP A 719 -11.89 -22.24 -52.16
C ASP A 719 -13.05 -22.17 -53.15
#